data_AF-A0A0X3NW88-F1
#
_entry.id   AF-A0A0X3NW88-F1
#
_cell.length_a   1.000
_cell.length_b   1.000
_cell.length_c   1.000
_cell.angle_alpha   90.00
_cell.angle_beta   90.00
_cell.angle_gamma   90.00
#
_symmetry.space_group_name_H-M   'P 1'
#
loop_
_entity.id
_entity.type
_entity.pdbx_description
1 polymer ?
#
loop_
_entity_poly.entity_id
_entity_poly.type
_entity_poly.pdbx_seq_one_letter_code
_entity_poly.pdbx_strand_id
1 'polypeptide(L)'
;MIAAISPADINYEETLSTLRYADRAKQIKTKAVINDKSQDRVIRELMEENERLKKQLMEILKVPPTTLKSELSPEERASMQEEMRREIQAQLQANSERLETQNQKAFLEKLAEARREAAILKEVLGNAKSEKDSRSCIDCPYISNLNEDPQLSGVINHLIEADEVTVGRQGAPGNPETEEDAIDKLSGKRTWVLLKGLNIHDIHAKFRRLSSGQIELAVVEGSLKNTKVNGTALTSSKILEPADRILFGSYHLYVFHNPKQTALVNEKKVDWESAQQELARGEGMDQFGQAMMEKDRFILQQQLIEMMPMVREVNAIASRLNKHRTFEILLLPPLIQQALYGQGKTTKIMIRMTCNVSGHVWIWERGKFMNRRFLIQEMFQEFENEDHASTRKKSITQEDDPFWEPLESLLVGFVPVFLQSLAYGLDFSDRLQITDLDGAAIGWLDTALKPCFQSGSLSAGDDDFFVDDPKDLLGKPYYFKVELKELSVTGLKSPLRPTLHYRVFKERSETIIPIQITDQEVVSINHSRLVTFKRMEAEHVEYLEEGCITFLMFVEQSGSTSATAVETSSVEVEHPNLRRGSIAVLQGVDEQVKQNILQKLQQIREKQQRARFQELKEMLLHWRNLQPSAEAFEEVINGLNALFDPKLPCTSNCDKSSLGAHAEVKTSILQKNEENAATEENASKKKKKQWSLNISKVPNTTPLNLRD
;
A
#
# COMPACT_ATOMS: atom_id res chain seq x y z
N MET A 1 24.08 21.20 -42.68
CA MET A 1 24.70 20.33 -43.71
C MET A 1 26.11 20.82 -43.94
N ILE A 2 27.09 19.92 -43.96
CA ILE A 2 28.51 20.21 -44.19
C ILE A 2 28.89 19.42 -45.44
N ALA A 3 29.44 20.09 -46.45
CA ALA A 3 29.86 19.47 -47.70
C ALA A 3 31.39 19.41 -47.74
N ALA A 4 31.95 18.22 -47.95
CA ALA A 4 33.37 18.03 -48.18
C ALA A 4 33.63 18.14 -49.69
N ILE A 5 34.54 19.03 -50.08
CA ILE A 5 34.92 19.26 -51.46
C ILE A 5 36.42 19.03 -51.63
N SER A 6 36.81 18.54 -52.80
CA SER A 6 38.22 18.36 -53.15
C SER A 6 38.67 19.49 -54.09
N PRO A 7 39.78 20.18 -53.79
CA PRO A 7 40.31 21.25 -54.64
C PRO A 7 41.13 20.71 -55.83
N ALA A 8 41.29 19.39 -55.96
CA ALA A 8 42.00 18.77 -57.07
C ALA A 8 41.19 18.85 -58.37
N ASP A 9 41.85 19.13 -59.48
CA ASP A 9 41.29 19.23 -60.81
C ASP A 9 40.63 17.94 -61.29
N ILE A 10 41.21 16.78 -60.94
CA ILE A 10 40.66 15.45 -61.23
C ILE A 10 39.27 15.21 -60.61
N ASN A 11 38.93 15.90 -59.53
CA ASN A 11 37.66 15.74 -58.80
C ASN A 11 36.71 16.92 -59.05
N TYR A 12 36.99 17.73 -60.06
CA TYR A 12 36.21 18.93 -60.36
C TYR A 12 34.72 18.63 -60.56
N GLU A 13 34.38 17.57 -61.30
CA GLU A 13 32.99 17.21 -61.56
C GLU A 13 32.25 16.77 -60.28
N GLU A 14 32.88 15.98 -59.41
CA GLU A 14 32.30 15.56 -58.14
C GLU A 14 32.13 16.73 -57.18
N THR A 15 33.15 17.59 -57.06
CA THR A 15 33.09 18.83 -56.26
C THR A 15 31.97 19.75 -56.75
N LEU A 16 31.83 19.93 -58.07
CA LEU A 16 30.77 20.75 -58.66
C LEU A 16 29.38 20.16 -58.39
N SER A 17 29.23 18.83 -58.49
CA SER A 17 27.97 18.15 -58.22
C SER A 17 27.54 18.30 -56.75
N THR A 18 28.51 18.19 -55.83
CA THR A 18 28.32 18.35 -54.38
C THR A 18 27.92 19.77 -54.03
N LEU A 19 28.56 20.77 -54.65
CA LEU A 19 28.21 22.19 -54.48
C LEU A 19 26.81 22.50 -55.03
N ARG A 20 26.44 21.96 -56.19
CA ARG A 20 25.09 22.11 -56.76
C ARG A 20 24.02 21.46 -55.89
N TYR A 21 24.32 20.32 -55.29
CA TYR A 21 23.42 19.69 -54.33
C TYR A 21 23.27 20.54 -53.05
N ALA A 22 24.38 21.03 -52.51
CA ALA A 22 24.38 21.89 -51.33
C ALA A 22 23.57 23.18 -51.55
N ASP A 23 23.68 23.81 -52.73
CA ASP A 23 22.90 25.00 -53.07
C ASP A 23 21.40 24.70 -53.21
N ARG A 24 21.03 23.60 -53.90
CA ARG A 24 19.63 23.15 -53.96
C ARG A 24 19.04 22.88 -52.57
N ALA A 25 19.79 22.20 -51.72
CA ALA A 25 19.35 21.89 -50.35
C ALA A 25 19.27 23.15 -49.47
N LYS A 26 20.11 24.17 -49.69
CA LYS A 26 19.99 25.49 -49.05
C LYS A 26 18.71 26.23 -49.46
N GLN A 27 18.24 26.02 -50.68
CA GLN A 27 17.01 26.64 -51.20
C GLN A 27 15.72 25.98 -50.66
N ILE A 28 15.82 24.81 -50.03
CA ILE A 28 14.67 24.15 -49.40
C ILE A 28 14.31 24.91 -48.12
N LYS A 29 13.25 25.72 -48.19
CA LYS A 29 12.63 26.34 -47.03
C LYS A 29 11.62 25.36 -46.43
N THR A 30 12.00 24.67 -45.36
CA THR A 30 11.05 23.88 -44.58
C THR A 30 10.18 24.83 -43.75
N LYS A 31 8.86 24.79 -43.93
CA LYS A 31 7.94 25.34 -42.93
C LYS A 31 7.81 24.28 -41.83
N ALA A 32 8.30 24.56 -40.64
CA ALA A 32 8.05 23.72 -39.48
C ALA A 32 6.54 23.76 -39.19
N VAL A 33 5.86 22.67 -39.52
CA VAL A 33 4.48 22.43 -39.09
C VAL A 33 4.58 21.57 -37.84
N ILE A 34 4.04 22.05 -36.73
CA ILE A 34 3.92 21.25 -35.51
C ILE A 34 3.00 20.08 -35.87
N ASN A 35 3.55 18.87 -35.83
CA ASN A 35 2.80 17.66 -36.11
C ASN A 35 1.97 17.33 -34.87
N ASP A 36 0.85 18.03 -34.72
CA ASP A 36 0.02 17.99 -33.52
C ASP A 36 -0.79 16.68 -33.53
N LYS A 37 -0.28 15.63 -32.87
CA LYS A 37 -1.08 14.42 -32.64
C LYS A 37 -2.25 14.82 -31.73
N SER A 38 -3.42 14.22 -31.94
CA SER A 38 -4.64 14.52 -31.16
C SER A 38 -4.42 14.42 -29.64
N GLN A 39 -3.50 13.56 -29.18
CA GLN A 39 -3.09 13.43 -27.78
C GLN A 39 -2.21 14.59 -27.27
N ASP A 40 -1.29 15.10 -28.08
CA ASP A 40 -0.41 16.24 -27.70
C ASP A 40 -1.22 17.52 -27.53
N ARG A 41 -2.33 17.64 -28.28
CA ARG A 41 -3.32 18.69 -28.09
C ARG A 41 -4.05 18.57 -26.75
N VAL A 42 -4.50 17.36 -26.38
CA VAL A 42 -5.19 17.12 -25.10
C VAL A 42 -4.27 17.39 -23.91
N ILE A 43 -3.00 16.96 -23.97
CA ILE A 43 -2.00 17.23 -22.93
C ILE A 43 -1.81 18.74 -22.73
N ARG A 44 -1.71 19.50 -23.84
CA ARG A 44 -1.58 20.96 -23.80
C ARG A 44 -2.83 21.64 -23.23
N GLU A 45 -4.02 21.24 -23.68
CA GLU A 45 -5.29 21.78 -23.15
C GLU A 45 -5.42 21.52 -21.64
N LEU A 46 -5.03 20.34 -21.14
CA LEU A 46 -5.03 20.02 -19.71
C LEU A 46 -3.97 20.81 -18.93
N MET A 47 -2.79 21.05 -19.51
CA MET A 47 -1.76 21.89 -18.89
C MET A 47 -2.19 23.35 -18.79
N GLU A 48 -2.78 23.90 -19.86
CA GLU A 48 -3.32 25.26 -19.89
C GLU A 48 -4.48 25.44 -18.89
N GLU A 49 -5.38 24.47 -18.81
CA GLU A 49 -6.48 24.50 -17.83
C GLU A 49 -5.97 24.38 -16.39
N ASN A 50 -4.96 23.55 -16.14
CA ASN A 50 -4.29 23.49 -14.83
C ASN A 50 -3.61 24.82 -14.45
N GLU A 51 -2.97 25.51 -15.39
CA GLU A 51 -2.43 26.85 -15.14
C GLU A 51 -3.53 27.87 -14.85
N ARG A 52 -4.66 27.79 -15.56
CA ARG A 52 -5.81 28.66 -15.35
C ARG A 52 -6.43 28.46 -13.97
N LEU A 53 -6.68 27.21 -13.57
CA LEU A 53 -7.21 26.85 -12.25
C LEU A 53 -6.25 27.26 -11.12
N LYS A 54 -4.93 27.08 -11.30
CA LYS A 54 -3.91 27.58 -10.35
C LYS A 54 -3.95 29.10 -10.19
N LYS A 55 -4.13 29.84 -11.30
CA LYS A 55 -4.27 31.31 -11.27
C LYS A 55 -5.55 31.74 -10.54
N GLN A 56 -6.68 31.08 -10.81
CA GLN A 56 -7.95 31.32 -10.11
C GLN A 56 -7.83 31.05 -8.60
N LEU A 57 -7.18 29.94 -8.21
CA LEU A 57 -6.93 29.62 -6.80
C LEU A 57 -6.04 30.68 -6.13
N MET A 58 -5.00 31.16 -6.82
CA MET A 58 -4.11 32.22 -6.33
C MET A 58 -4.84 33.55 -6.17
N GLU A 59 -5.78 33.87 -7.06
CA GLU A 59 -6.61 35.07 -6.97
C GLU A 59 -7.56 35.01 -5.76
N ILE A 60 -8.19 33.85 -5.52
CA ILE A 60 -9.03 33.61 -4.32
C ILE A 60 -8.19 33.63 -3.03
N LEU A 61 -6.90 33.30 -3.08
CA LEU A 61 -5.96 33.43 -1.96
C LEU A 61 -5.55 34.89 -1.67
N LYS A 62 -5.61 35.78 -2.66
CA LYS A 62 -5.18 37.18 -2.54
C LYS A 62 -6.30 38.15 -2.15
N VAL A 63 -7.57 37.79 -2.34
CA VAL A 63 -8.71 38.66 -2.02
C VAL A 63 -9.12 38.50 -0.55
N PRO A 64 -8.99 39.54 0.31
CA PRO A 64 -9.51 39.52 1.67
C PRO A 64 -11.06 39.58 1.65
N PRO A 65 -11.78 39.09 2.68
CA PRO A 65 -13.25 39.03 2.71
C PRO A 65 -13.98 40.39 2.62
N THR A 66 -13.24 41.50 2.67
CA THR A 66 -13.72 42.86 2.90
C THR A 66 -13.95 43.72 1.66
N THR A 67 -13.62 43.28 0.43
CA THR A 67 -13.62 44.17 -0.75
C THR A 67 -14.73 43.94 -1.79
N LEU A 68 -15.67 43.00 -1.58
CA LEU A 68 -16.83 42.83 -2.46
C LEU A 68 -18.10 43.43 -1.83
N LYS A 69 -18.70 44.41 -2.53
CA LYS A 69 -20.03 44.95 -2.25
C LYS A 69 -21.08 43.87 -2.60
N SER A 70 -21.65 43.22 -1.60
CA SER A 70 -22.89 42.42 -1.74
C SER A 70 -23.54 42.25 -0.37
N GLU A 71 -24.85 42.15 -0.28
CA GLU A 71 -25.64 42.15 0.96
C GLU A 71 -25.61 40.80 1.72
N LEU A 72 -24.44 40.14 1.80
CA LEU A 72 -24.27 38.83 2.45
C LEU A 72 -23.38 38.89 3.70
N SER A 73 -23.69 38.03 4.67
CA SER A 73 -22.98 37.90 5.95
C SER A 73 -21.50 37.54 5.76
N PRO A 74 -20.59 38.03 6.63
CA PRO A 74 -19.17 37.65 6.62
C PRO A 74 -18.94 36.13 6.68
N GLU A 75 -19.81 35.39 7.38
CA GLU A 75 -19.71 33.93 7.54
C GLU A 75 -20.14 33.18 6.28
N GLU A 76 -21.20 33.63 5.61
CA GLU A 76 -21.69 33.05 4.34
C GLU A 76 -20.68 33.24 3.21
N ARG A 77 -19.99 34.40 3.20
CA ARG A 77 -18.90 34.67 2.24
C ARG A 77 -17.69 33.77 2.48
N ALA A 78 -17.33 33.52 3.73
CA ALA A 78 -16.22 32.63 4.08
C ALA A 78 -16.54 31.18 3.68
N SER A 79 -17.77 30.71 3.94
CA SER A 79 -18.22 29.37 3.52
C SER A 79 -18.21 29.22 2.00
N MET A 80 -18.71 30.21 1.26
CA MET A 80 -18.76 30.18 -0.21
C MET A 80 -17.35 30.27 -0.84
N GLN A 81 -16.44 31.05 -0.25
CA GLN A 81 -15.04 31.11 -0.68
C GLN A 81 -14.31 29.78 -0.45
N GLU A 82 -14.57 29.12 0.67
CA GLU A 82 -13.97 27.82 0.99
C GLU A 82 -14.54 26.71 0.11
N GLU A 83 -15.84 26.72 -0.17
CA GLU A 83 -16.48 25.77 -1.10
C GLU A 83 -15.95 25.94 -2.53
N MET A 84 -15.82 27.18 -3.00
CA MET A 84 -15.21 27.50 -4.31
C MET A 84 -13.73 27.09 -4.37
N ARG A 85 -12.97 27.23 -3.28
CA ARG A 85 -11.58 26.73 -3.20
C ARG A 85 -11.51 25.22 -3.30
N ARG A 86 -12.38 24.52 -2.57
CA ARG A 86 -12.44 23.06 -2.56
C ARG A 86 -12.79 22.51 -3.94
N GLU A 87 -13.74 23.13 -4.62
CA GLU A 87 -14.13 22.76 -5.99
C GLU A 87 -12.98 22.96 -6.99
N ILE A 88 -12.29 24.11 -6.94
CA ILE A 88 -11.13 24.38 -7.82
C ILE A 88 -9.98 23.41 -7.52
N GLN A 89 -9.76 23.07 -6.26
CA GLN A 89 -8.72 22.11 -5.87
C GLN A 89 -9.06 20.68 -6.34
N ALA A 90 -10.32 20.25 -6.24
CA ALA A 90 -10.78 18.97 -6.75
C ALA A 90 -10.66 18.89 -8.28
N GLN A 91 -11.04 19.96 -8.99
CA GLN A 91 -10.87 20.05 -10.44
C GLN A 91 -9.40 20.03 -10.88
N LEU A 92 -8.52 20.72 -10.13
CA LEU A 92 -7.08 20.68 -10.38
C LEU A 92 -6.50 19.27 -10.20
N GLN A 93 -6.94 18.56 -9.16
CA GLN A 93 -6.50 17.20 -8.90
C GLN A 93 -6.99 16.25 -10.00
N ALA A 94 -8.27 16.30 -10.37
CA ALA A 94 -8.82 15.48 -11.45
C ALA A 94 -8.13 15.74 -12.80
N ASN A 95 -7.83 17.02 -13.12
CA ASN A 95 -7.09 17.38 -14.33
C ASN A 95 -5.62 16.91 -14.27
N SER A 96 -4.97 16.94 -13.10
CA SER A 96 -3.63 16.40 -12.91
C SER A 96 -3.59 14.89 -13.12
N GLU A 97 -4.53 14.15 -12.54
CA GLU A 97 -4.65 12.69 -12.73
C GLU A 97 -4.93 12.33 -14.20
N ARG A 98 -5.80 13.10 -14.87
CA ARG A 98 -6.08 12.92 -16.30
C ARG A 98 -4.86 13.23 -17.16
N LEU A 99 -4.08 14.26 -16.81
CA LEU A 99 -2.82 14.61 -17.49
C LEU A 99 -1.78 13.50 -17.34
N GLU A 100 -1.60 12.96 -16.14
CA GLU A 100 -0.71 11.83 -15.89
C GLU A 100 -1.11 10.60 -16.69
N THR A 101 -2.41 10.28 -16.71
CA THR A 101 -2.95 9.15 -17.47
C THR A 101 -2.70 9.31 -18.98
N GLN A 102 -2.93 10.52 -19.53
CA GLN A 102 -2.69 10.80 -20.95
C GLN A 102 -1.19 10.79 -21.28
N ASN A 103 -0.33 11.35 -20.40
CA ASN A 103 1.13 11.30 -20.55
C ASN A 103 1.66 9.86 -20.54
N GLN A 104 1.19 9.03 -19.61
CA GLN A 104 1.54 7.61 -19.57
C GLN A 104 1.10 6.90 -20.85
N LYS A 105 -0.12 7.15 -21.33
CA LYS A 105 -0.64 6.56 -22.56
C LYS A 105 0.18 6.97 -23.79
N ALA A 106 0.50 8.26 -23.93
CA ALA A 106 1.32 8.77 -25.02
C ALA A 106 2.73 8.19 -25.01
N PHE A 107 3.32 8.04 -23.82
CA PHE A 107 4.62 7.38 -23.65
C PHE A 107 4.58 5.92 -24.09
N LEU A 108 3.58 5.15 -23.63
CA LEU A 108 3.41 3.74 -24.00
C LEU A 108 3.17 3.55 -25.50
N GLU A 109 2.37 4.40 -26.13
CA GLU A 109 2.10 4.35 -27.57
C GLU A 109 3.37 4.65 -28.39
N LYS A 110 4.13 5.68 -27.99
CA LYS A 110 5.40 6.04 -28.63
C LYS A 110 6.46 4.94 -28.44
N LEU A 111 6.50 4.30 -27.27
CA LEU A 111 7.37 3.15 -27.01
C LEU A 111 6.98 1.95 -27.89
N ALA A 112 5.69 1.67 -28.05
CA ALA A 112 5.20 0.61 -28.91
C ALA A 112 5.48 0.88 -30.40
N GLU A 113 5.35 2.13 -30.84
CA GLU A 113 5.72 2.59 -32.19
C GLU A 113 7.23 2.43 -32.43
N ALA A 114 8.07 2.92 -31.52
CA ALA A 114 9.52 2.74 -31.60
C ALA A 114 9.94 1.26 -31.59
N ARG A 115 9.25 0.42 -30.81
CA ARG A 115 9.45 -1.05 -30.82
C ARG A 115 9.07 -1.67 -32.17
N ARG A 116 7.95 -1.26 -32.78
CA ARG A 116 7.54 -1.70 -34.13
C ARG A 116 8.54 -1.27 -35.18
N GLU A 117 8.95 -0.01 -35.17
CA GLU A 117 9.95 0.52 -36.10
C GLU A 117 11.29 -0.19 -35.96
N ALA A 118 11.76 -0.43 -34.74
CA ALA A 118 12.98 -1.19 -34.50
C ALA A 118 12.85 -2.67 -34.89
N ALA A 119 11.68 -3.29 -34.71
CA ALA A 119 11.42 -4.66 -35.17
C ALA A 119 11.46 -4.74 -36.69
N ILE A 120 10.81 -3.81 -37.39
CA ILE A 120 10.84 -3.70 -38.85
C ILE A 120 12.27 -3.44 -39.32
N LEU A 121 13.00 -2.52 -38.69
CA LEU A 121 14.39 -2.24 -39.02
C LEU A 121 15.29 -3.48 -38.80
N LYS A 122 15.06 -4.26 -37.74
CA LYS A 122 15.76 -5.52 -37.46
C LYS A 122 15.42 -6.60 -38.48
N GLU A 123 14.20 -6.64 -38.99
CA GLU A 123 13.77 -7.54 -40.06
C GLU A 123 14.38 -7.14 -41.42
N VAL A 124 14.33 -5.84 -41.75
CA VAL A 124 14.91 -5.28 -42.99
C VAL A 124 16.44 -5.40 -43.00
N LEU A 125 17.12 -5.10 -41.89
CA LEU A 125 18.57 -5.30 -41.76
C LEU A 125 18.95 -6.78 -41.66
N GLY A 126 18.06 -7.62 -41.11
CA GLY A 126 18.21 -9.08 -41.09
C GLY A 126 18.19 -9.70 -42.48
N ASN A 127 17.48 -9.09 -43.43
CA ASN A 127 17.47 -9.51 -44.83
C ASN A 127 18.66 -8.96 -45.64
N ALA A 128 19.32 -7.89 -45.17
CA ALA A 128 20.45 -7.25 -45.86
C ALA A 128 21.84 -7.75 -45.41
N LYS A 129 21.94 -8.37 -44.23
CA LYS A 129 23.16 -9.04 -43.75
C LYS A 129 22.97 -10.56 -43.76
N SER A 130 23.33 -11.15 -44.91
CA SER A 130 23.69 -12.57 -45.06
C SER A 130 22.55 -13.60 -45.00
N GLU A 131 22.19 -14.08 -46.20
CA GLU A 131 21.67 -15.43 -46.48
C GLU A 131 22.58 -16.59 -45.99
N LYS A 132 23.60 -16.33 -45.16
CA LYS A 132 24.58 -17.36 -44.78
C LYS A 132 25.10 -17.41 -43.35
N ASP A 133 24.80 -16.50 -42.40
CA ASP A 133 25.62 -16.47 -41.17
C ASP A 133 24.99 -16.18 -39.80
N SER A 134 23.67 -16.11 -39.58
CA SER A 134 23.22 -15.86 -38.18
C SER A 134 21.89 -16.44 -37.69
N ARG A 135 21.08 -17.09 -38.53
CA ARG A 135 19.87 -17.79 -38.04
C ARG A 135 19.68 -19.22 -38.54
N SER A 136 20.48 -19.67 -39.49
CA SER A 136 20.35 -20.99 -40.12
C SER A 136 21.48 -21.99 -39.78
N CYS A 137 22.44 -21.68 -38.88
CA CYS A 137 23.61 -22.55 -38.67
C CYS A 137 23.92 -22.99 -37.23
N ILE A 138 23.09 -22.67 -36.23
CA ILE A 138 23.32 -23.21 -34.88
C ILE A 138 22.73 -24.63 -34.83
N ASP A 139 23.53 -25.65 -35.16
CA ASP A 139 23.16 -27.08 -35.05
C ASP A 139 23.51 -27.67 -33.66
N CYS A 140 23.96 -26.84 -32.72
CA CYS A 140 24.30 -27.23 -31.35
C CYS A 140 23.33 -26.64 -30.32
N PRO A 141 23.07 -27.32 -29.19
CA PRO A 141 22.34 -26.72 -28.07
C PRO A 141 23.06 -25.48 -27.53
N TYR A 142 22.28 -24.48 -27.13
CA TYR A 142 22.81 -23.21 -26.63
C TYR A 142 21.85 -22.56 -25.64
N ILE A 143 22.33 -21.57 -24.90
CA ILE A 143 21.51 -20.69 -24.07
C ILE A 143 21.59 -19.25 -24.60
N SER A 144 20.46 -18.54 -24.63
CA SER A 144 20.38 -17.14 -25.08
C SER A 144 19.90 -16.23 -23.96
N ASN A 145 20.49 -15.06 -23.77
CA ASN A 145 20.08 -14.16 -22.68
C ASN A 145 18.64 -13.67 -22.83
N LEU A 146 17.93 -13.52 -21.71
CA LEU A 146 16.60 -12.93 -21.65
C LEU A 146 16.67 -11.64 -20.83
N ASN A 147 16.36 -10.52 -21.47
CA ASN A 147 16.52 -9.18 -20.91
C ASN A 147 15.19 -8.41 -20.88
N GLU A 148 15.03 -7.49 -19.93
CA GLU A 148 13.86 -6.62 -19.79
C GLU A 148 13.63 -5.80 -21.07
N ASP A 149 14.70 -5.33 -21.71
CA ASP A 149 14.62 -4.78 -23.06
C ASP A 149 14.53 -5.93 -24.09
N PRO A 150 13.40 -6.07 -24.82
CA PRO A 150 13.24 -7.09 -25.85
C PRO A 150 14.29 -7.01 -26.97
N GLN A 151 14.91 -5.84 -27.18
CA GLN A 151 15.95 -5.65 -28.18
C GLN A 151 17.28 -6.28 -27.77
N LEU A 152 17.54 -6.35 -26.46
CA LEU A 152 18.75 -6.94 -25.88
C LEU A 152 18.59 -8.44 -25.61
N SER A 153 17.36 -8.96 -25.64
CA SER A 153 17.09 -10.40 -25.54
C SER A 153 17.57 -11.17 -26.77
N GLY A 154 18.23 -12.31 -26.54
CA GLY A 154 18.76 -13.20 -27.59
C GLY A 154 20.02 -12.67 -28.29
N VAL A 155 20.65 -11.63 -27.75
CA VAL A 155 21.88 -11.04 -28.30
C VAL A 155 23.12 -11.83 -27.88
N ILE A 156 23.17 -12.26 -26.61
CA ILE A 156 24.25 -13.08 -26.06
C ILE A 156 23.84 -14.54 -26.15
N ASN A 157 24.65 -15.35 -26.84
CA ASN A 157 24.44 -16.78 -27.00
C ASN A 157 25.67 -17.54 -26.50
N HIS A 158 25.46 -18.51 -25.61
CA HIS A 158 26.50 -19.42 -25.13
C HIS A 158 26.24 -20.82 -25.69
N LEU A 159 27.14 -21.28 -26.56
CA LEU A 159 27.05 -22.59 -27.20
C LEU A 159 27.51 -23.69 -26.23
N ILE A 160 26.82 -24.83 -26.27
CA ILE A 160 27.12 -26.02 -25.46
C ILE A 160 27.71 -27.09 -26.38
N GLU A 161 28.96 -26.88 -26.80
CA GLU A 161 29.62 -27.70 -27.83
C GLU A 161 30.35 -28.94 -27.27
N ALA A 162 31.01 -28.76 -26.12
CA ALA A 162 31.71 -29.84 -25.43
C ALA A 162 30.73 -30.78 -24.72
N ASP A 163 31.21 -31.97 -24.35
CA ASP A 163 30.41 -32.94 -23.59
C ASP A 163 30.16 -32.47 -22.15
N GLU A 164 31.08 -31.64 -21.61
CA GLU A 164 30.88 -30.91 -20.36
C GLU A 164 31.26 -29.42 -20.58
N VAL A 165 30.35 -28.50 -20.23
CA VAL A 165 30.58 -27.04 -20.26
C VAL A 165 30.31 -26.48 -18.87
N THR A 166 31.30 -25.84 -18.27
CA THR A 166 31.22 -25.30 -16.90
C THR A 166 30.77 -23.84 -16.92
N VAL A 167 29.78 -23.50 -16.11
CA VAL A 167 29.37 -22.13 -15.82
C VAL A 167 30.06 -21.69 -14.54
N GLY A 168 30.76 -20.56 -14.57
CA GLY A 168 31.55 -20.10 -13.42
C GLY A 168 31.79 -18.60 -13.40
N ARG A 169 32.31 -18.11 -12.27
CA ARG A 169 32.60 -16.68 -12.09
C ARG A 169 33.82 -16.26 -12.90
N GLN A 170 33.70 -15.18 -13.67
CA GLN A 170 34.84 -14.60 -14.37
C GLN A 170 35.83 -13.96 -13.37
N GLY A 171 37.13 -14.22 -13.55
CA GLY A 171 38.19 -13.69 -12.66
C GLY A 171 38.31 -14.43 -11.33
N ALA A 172 37.62 -15.57 -11.15
CA ALA A 172 37.84 -16.42 -9.98
C ALA A 172 39.17 -17.20 -10.12
N PRO A 173 39.87 -17.49 -9.00
CA PRO A 173 41.12 -18.24 -9.04
C PRO A 173 40.93 -19.62 -9.69
N GLY A 174 41.73 -19.91 -10.72
CA GLY A 174 41.67 -21.19 -11.44
C GLY A 174 40.64 -21.24 -12.58
N ASN A 175 39.85 -20.18 -12.78
CA ASN A 175 38.95 -20.05 -13.93
C ASN A 175 39.64 -19.33 -15.10
N PRO A 176 39.18 -19.53 -16.35
CA PRO A 176 39.64 -18.77 -17.49
C PRO A 176 39.42 -17.25 -17.34
N GLU A 177 40.38 -16.45 -17.77
CA GLU A 177 40.30 -14.98 -17.68
C GLU A 177 39.54 -14.37 -18.86
N THR A 178 39.77 -14.92 -20.06
CA THR A 178 39.21 -14.46 -21.33
C THR A 178 38.26 -15.48 -21.96
N GLU A 179 37.45 -15.05 -22.93
CA GLU A 179 36.64 -15.99 -23.73
C GLU A 179 37.48 -16.94 -24.58
N GLU A 180 38.71 -16.56 -24.90
CA GLU A 180 39.65 -17.38 -25.68
C GLU A 180 40.20 -18.53 -24.83
N ASP A 181 40.50 -18.26 -23.55
CA ASP A 181 40.94 -19.28 -22.58
C ASP A 181 39.82 -20.25 -22.20
N ALA A 182 38.56 -19.85 -22.39
CA ALA A 182 37.39 -20.69 -22.18
C ALA A 182 37.17 -21.76 -23.28
N ILE A 183 37.99 -21.73 -24.34
CA ILE A 183 37.96 -22.70 -25.43
C ILE A 183 39.11 -23.70 -25.24
N ASP A 184 38.79 -24.99 -25.23
CA ASP A 184 39.82 -26.01 -25.18
C ASP A 184 40.65 -25.99 -26.48
N LYS A 185 41.97 -25.79 -26.35
CA LYS A 185 42.87 -25.62 -27.50
C LYS A 185 43.01 -26.90 -28.34
N LEU A 186 42.75 -28.07 -27.76
CA LEU A 186 42.84 -29.35 -28.46
C LEU A 186 41.59 -29.64 -29.29
N SER A 187 40.42 -29.50 -28.66
CA SER A 187 39.14 -29.81 -29.29
C SER A 187 38.56 -28.62 -30.07
N GLY A 188 39.04 -27.40 -29.81
CA GLY A 188 38.51 -26.16 -30.37
C GLY A 188 37.09 -25.84 -29.88
N LYS A 189 36.64 -26.46 -28.80
CA LYS A 189 35.25 -26.34 -28.30
C LYS A 189 35.22 -25.49 -27.05
N ARG A 190 34.16 -24.70 -26.90
CA ARG A 190 33.92 -23.95 -25.65
C ARG A 190 33.66 -24.92 -24.50
N THR A 191 34.44 -24.78 -23.43
CA THR A 191 34.34 -25.58 -22.19
C THR A 191 33.88 -24.74 -21.00
N TRP A 192 33.88 -23.41 -21.11
CA TRP A 192 33.43 -22.51 -20.06
C TRP A 192 32.43 -21.45 -20.54
N VAL A 193 31.50 -21.11 -19.64
CA VAL A 193 30.63 -19.93 -19.70
C VAL A 193 30.97 -19.07 -18.50
N LEU A 194 31.66 -17.96 -18.75
CA LEU A 194 32.10 -17.04 -17.72
C LEU A 194 31.03 -15.98 -17.48
N LEU A 195 30.55 -15.90 -16.24
CA LEU A 195 29.56 -14.91 -15.82
C LEU A 195 30.18 -13.95 -14.80
N LYS A 196 29.90 -12.65 -14.96
CA LYS A 196 30.22 -11.63 -13.97
C LYS A 196 29.00 -11.37 -13.09
N GLY A 197 29.17 -11.30 -11.79
CA GLY A 197 28.12 -10.84 -10.90
C GLY A 197 28.11 -11.53 -9.54
N LEU A 198 27.49 -10.85 -8.59
CA LEU A 198 27.29 -11.35 -7.24
C LEU A 198 26.39 -12.60 -7.24
N ASN A 199 26.62 -13.52 -6.31
CA ASN A 199 25.99 -14.84 -6.23
C ASN A 199 26.29 -15.81 -7.40
N ILE A 200 27.31 -15.51 -8.21
CA ILE A 200 27.92 -16.50 -9.09
C ILE A 200 29.12 -17.13 -8.36
N HIS A 201 29.04 -18.43 -8.07
CA HIS A 201 30.16 -19.18 -7.51
C HIS A 201 31.29 -19.38 -8.53
N ASP A 202 32.49 -19.62 -8.02
CA ASP A 202 33.68 -19.90 -8.83
C ASP A 202 33.38 -21.04 -9.82
N ILE A 203 32.80 -22.14 -9.34
CA ILE A 203 32.16 -23.15 -10.18
C ILE A 203 30.67 -23.16 -9.82
N HIS A 204 29.84 -22.64 -10.73
CA HIS A 204 28.41 -22.44 -10.47
C HIS A 204 27.59 -23.68 -10.85
N ALA A 205 27.70 -24.09 -12.11
CA ALA A 205 26.96 -25.22 -12.67
C ALA A 205 27.73 -25.85 -13.83
N LYS A 206 27.25 -26.99 -14.32
CA LYS A 206 27.84 -27.73 -15.43
C LYS A 206 26.74 -28.24 -16.34
N PHE A 207 26.83 -27.92 -17.63
CA PHE A 207 26.06 -28.60 -18.67
C PHE A 207 26.77 -29.90 -19.03
N ARG A 208 26.04 -31.00 -19.08
CA ARG A 208 26.53 -32.31 -19.47
C ARG A 208 25.70 -32.88 -20.61
N ARG A 209 26.36 -33.32 -21.67
CA ARG A 209 25.71 -34.04 -22.76
C ARG A 209 25.64 -35.52 -22.41
N LEU A 210 24.43 -36.03 -22.25
CA LEU A 210 24.19 -37.45 -21.99
C LEU A 210 24.38 -38.26 -23.27
N SER A 211 24.56 -39.58 -23.14
CA SER A 211 24.64 -40.51 -24.27
C SER A 211 23.38 -40.52 -25.14
N SER A 212 22.23 -40.13 -24.58
CA SER A 212 20.97 -39.92 -25.30
C SER A 212 20.98 -38.66 -26.20
N GLY A 213 21.98 -37.80 -26.09
CA GLY A 213 22.06 -36.50 -26.76
C GLY A 213 21.35 -35.37 -26.01
N GLN A 214 20.63 -35.66 -24.92
CA GLN A 214 20.00 -34.67 -24.06
C GLN A 214 21.03 -33.91 -23.22
N ILE A 215 20.69 -32.67 -22.84
CA ILE A 215 21.53 -31.83 -21.99
C ILE A 215 21.00 -31.85 -20.56
N GLU A 216 21.86 -32.26 -19.63
CA GLU A 216 21.65 -32.14 -18.19
C GLU A 216 22.33 -30.87 -17.67
N LEU A 217 21.65 -30.09 -16.84
CA LEU A 217 22.26 -29.04 -16.03
C LEU A 217 22.45 -29.55 -14.60
N ALA A 218 23.70 -29.74 -14.19
CA ALA A 218 24.09 -30.13 -12.85
C ALA A 218 24.65 -28.93 -12.07
N VAL A 219 24.21 -28.73 -10.83
CA VAL A 219 24.57 -27.56 -10.02
C VAL A 219 25.49 -28.00 -8.88
N VAL A 220 26.48 -27.18 -8.56
CA VAL A 220 27.38 -27.44 -7.43
C VAL A 220 26.65 -27.14 -6.11
N GLU A 221 26.94 -27.87 -5.04
CA GLU A 221 26.23 -27.77 -3.74
C GLU A 221 26.13 -26.34 -3.20
N GLY A 222 27.20 -25.53 -3.35
CA GLY A 222 27.20 -24.12 -2.95
C GLY A 222 26.25 -23.23 -3.77
N SER A 223 25.90 -23.62 -4.98
CA SER A 223 25.15 -22.84 -5.96
C SER A 223 23.67 -23.22 -6.07
N LEU A 224 23.22 -24.27 -5.38
CA LEU A 224 21.85 -24.81 -5.47
C LEU A 224 20.77 -23.73 -5.27
N LYS A 225 20.95 -22.88 -4.25
CA LYS A 225 20.02 -21.78 -3.92
C LYS A 225 20.06 -20.63 -4.94
N ASN A 226 21.12 -20.58 -5.75
CA ASN A 226 21.41 -19.52 -6.72
C ASN A 226 21.20 -19.98 -8.17
N THR A 227 20.69 -21.19 -8.41
CA THR A 227 20.31 -21.66 -9.75
C THR A 227 18.84 -22.07 -9.78
N LYS A 228 18.07 -21.49 -10.70
CA LYS A 228 16.66 -21.85 -10.90
C LYS A 228 16.39 -22.26 -12.32
N VAL A 229 15.51 -23.23 -12.51
CA VAL A 229 14.94 -23.58 -13.80
C VAL A 229 13.43 -23.47 -13.72
N ASN A 230 12.85 -22.66 -14.60
CA ASN A 230 11.42 -22.38 -14.66
C ASN A 230 10.84 -21.91 -13.33
N GLY A 231 11.52 -20.97 -12.68
CA GLY A 231 11.13 -20.46 -11.36
C GLY A 231 11.50 -21.33 -10.17
N THR A 232 11.86 -22.61 -10.37
CA THR A 232 12.11 -23.56 -9.29
C THR A 232 13.61 -23.71 -9.03
N ALA A 233 14.04 -23.61 -7.76
CA ALA A 233 15.44 -23.85 -7.38
C ALA A 233 15.83 -25.32 -7.63
N LEU A 234 17.01 -25.53 -8.21
CA LEU A 234 17.53 -26.87 -8.45
C LEU A 234 18.06 -27.50 -7.16
N THR A 235 17.77 -28.79 -6.96
CA THR A 235 18.25 -29.58 -5.81
C THR A 235 19.54 -30.34 -6.11
N SER A 236 19.76 -30.74 -7.37
CA SER A 236 21.00 -31.40 -7.81
C SER A 236 21.25 -31.19 -9.30
N SER A 237 20.43 -31.80 -10.15
CA SER A 237 20.49 -31.67 -11.61
C SER A 237 19.10 -31.78 -12.24
N LYS A 238 18.98 -31.29 -13.49
CA LYS A 238 17.76 -31.40 -14.30
C LYS A 238 18.11 -31.60 -15.77
N ILE A 239 17.39 -32.49 -16.44
CA ILE A 239 17.41 -32.60 -17.91
C ILE A 239 16.62 -31.43 -18.48
N LEU A 240 17.26 -30.64 -19.34
CA LEU A 240 16.68 -29.42 -19.90
C LEU A 240 15.79 -29.73 -21.09
N GLU A 241 14.66 -29.04 -21.15
CA GLU A 241 13.75 -29.03 -22.30
C GLU A 241 13.86 -27.71 -23.07
N PRO A 242 13.65 -27.71 -24.40
CA PRO A 242 13.61 -26.47 -25.18
C PRO A 242 12.68 -25.44 -24.55
N ALA A 243 13.11 -24.18 -24.58
CA ALA A 243 12.49 -23.03 -23.93
C ALA A 243 12.55 -23.01 -22.40
N ASP A 244 13.27 -23.91 -21.71
CA ASP A 244 13.51 -23.80 -20.27
C ASP A 244 14.21 -22.47 -19.91
N ARG A 245 13.70 -21.80 -18.87
CA ARG A 245 14.25 -20.54 -18.35
C ARG A 245 15.22 -20.85 -17.24
N ILE A 246 16.50 -20.53 -17.42
CA ILE A 246 17.57 -20.81 -16.46
C ILE A 246 18.05 -19.48 -15.86
N LEU A 247 17.94 -19.34 -14.55
CA LEU A 247 18.51 -18.21 -13.81
C LEU A 247 19.78 -18.67 -13.10
N PHE A 248 20.92 -18.03 -13.39
CA PHE A 248 22.15 -18.16 -12.62
C PHE A 248 22.37 -16.93 -11.73
N GLY A 249 22.71 -17.16 -10.47
CA GLY A 249 22.91 -16.10 -9.48
C GLY A 249 21.67 -15.22 -9.33
N SER A 250 21.88 -13.90 -9.27
CA SER A 250 20.80 -12.93 -9.07
C SER A 250 20.13 -12.45 -10.38
N TYR A 251 20.86 -12.39 -11.49
CA TYR A 251 20.45 -11.61 -12.67
C TYR A 251 20.63 -12.31 -14.03
N HIS A 252 21.34 -13.43 -14.08
CA HIS A 252 21.69 -14.08 -15.36
C HIS A 252 20.58 -14.99 -15.83
N LEU A 253 19.56 -14.40 -16.45
CA LEU A 253 18.41 -15.12 -16.99
C LEU A 253 18.66 -15.51 -18.46
N TYR A 254 18.52 -16.79 -18.75
CA TYR A 254 18.73 -17.39 -20.05
C TYR A 254 17.57 -18.29 -20.46
N VAL A 255 17.38 -18.45 -21.76
CA VAL A 255 16.49 -19.46 -22.35
C VAL A 255 17.34 -20.54 -23.01
N PHE A 256 17.05 -21.81 -22.72
CA PHE A 256 17.70 -22.95 -23.35
C PHE A 256 17.07 -23.30 -24.68
N HIS A 257 17.93 -23.56 -25.67
CA HIS A 257 17.55 -23.93 -27.03
C HIS A 257 18.24 -25.23 -27.42
N ASN A 258 17.49 -26.13 -28.05
CA ASN A 258 18.04 -27.37 -28.61
C ASN A 258 17.46 -27.59 -30.02
N PRO A 259 18.14 -27.09 -31.08
CA PRO A 259 17.68 -27.16 -32.47
C PRO A 259 17.27 -28.58 -32.92
N LYS A 260 17.94 -29.62 -32.41
CA LYS A 260 17.64 -31.03 -32.73
C LYS A 260 16.36 -31.55 -32.10
N GLN A 261 15.88 -30.91 -31.04
CA GLN A 261 14.67 -31.26 -30.30
C GLN A 261 13.51 -30.28 -30.60
N THR A 262 13.81 -29.02 -30.92
CA THR A 262 12.86 -27.92 -31.16
C THR A 262 11.95 -28.13 -32.39
N ALA A 263 12.40 -28.84 -33.44
CA ALA A 263 11.59 -29.08 -34.64
C ALA A 263 10.25 -29.83 -34.37
N LEU A 264 10.07 -30.38 -33.17
CA LEU A 264 8.90 -31.16 -32.75
C LEU A 264 7.88 -30.37 -31.90
N VAL A 265 8.18 -29.15 -31.46
CA VAL A 265 7.36 -28.40 -30.49
C VAL A 265 7.07 -27.00 -31.04
N ASN A 266 5.79 -26.60 -31.09
CA ASN A 266 5.39 -25.20 -31.34
C ASN A 266 5.90 -24.33 -30.18
N GLU A 267 7.11 -23.78 -30.29
CA GLU A 267 7.69 -22.91 -29.27
C GLU A 267 6.85 -21.64 -29.12
N LYS A 268 6.16 -21.51 -27.98
CA LYS A 268 5.69 -20.20 -27.52
C LYS A 268 6.92 -19.34 -27.25
N LYS A 269 6.97 -18.17 -27.89
CA LYS A 269 8.03 -17.19 -27.65
C LYS A 269 8.02 -16.78 -26.17
N VAL A 270 9.06 -17.15 -25.44
CA VAL A 270 9.25 -16.74 -24.05
C VAL A 270 9.60 -15.25 -24.05
N ASP A 271 8.81 -14.45 -23.35
CA ASP A 271 9.11 -13.05 -23.07
C ASP A 271 9.64 -12.89 -21.63
N TRP A 272 10.34 -11.79 -21.38
CA TRP A 272 10.94 -11.52 -20.07
C TRP A 272 9.86 -11.42 -18.97
N GLU A 273 8.70 -10.84 -19.29
CA GLU A 273 7.61 -10.66 -18.33
C GLU A 273 7.01 -11.99 -17.87
N SER A 274 6.75 -12.93 -18.77
CA SER A 274 6.27 -14.27 -18.41
C SER A 274 7.31 -15.06 -17.61
N ALA A 275 8.59 -14.95 -17.97
CA ALA A 275 9.67 -15.58 -17.22
C ALA A 275 9.79 -14.99 -15.79
N GLN A 276 9.63 -13.68 -15.63
CA GLN A 276 9.62 -13.02 -14.33
C GLN A 276 8.40 -13.38 -13.49
N GLN A 277 7.21 -13.43 -14.10
CA GLN A 277 6.01 -13.91 -13.42
C GLN A 277 6.21 -15.36 -12.94
N GLU A 278 6.77 -16.23 -13.76
CA GLU A 278 7.05 -17.62 -13.38
C GLU A 278 8.07 -17.73 -12.24
N LEU A 279 9.15 -16.93 -12.27
CA LEU A 279 10.10 -16.82 -11.15
C LEU A 279 9.40 -16.38 -9.87
N ALA A 280 8.48 -15.42 -9.96
CA ALA A 280 7.65 -14.99 -8.86
C ALA A 280 6.75 -16.11 -8.33
N ARG A 281 6.09 -16.88 -9.22
CA ARG A 281 5.27 -18.04 -8.81
C ARG A 281 6.08 -19.06 -8.03
N GLY A 282 7.28 -19.39 -8.51
CA GLY A 282 8.20 -20.32 -7.86
C GLY A 282 8.62 -19.89 -6.45
N GLU A 283 8.62 -18.58 -6.18
CA GLU A 283 8.89 -17.99 -4.86
C GLU A 283 7.62 -17.87 -3.98
N GLY A 284 6.51 -18.47 -4.40
CA GLY A 284 5.24 -18.41 -3.67
C GLY A 284 4.50 -17.07 -3.81
N MET A 285 4.81 -16.25 -4.83
CA MET A 285 4.19 -14.93 -5.01
C MET A 285 2.72 -14.95 -5.37
N ASP A 286 2.19 -16.02 -5.93
CA ASP A 286 0.77 -16.10 -6.31
C ASP A 286 -0.20 -16.26 -5.15
N GLN A 287 0.30 -16.41 -3.91
CA GLN A 287 -0.52 -16.59 -2.72
C GLN A 287 -0.96 -15.28 -2.07
N PHE A 288 -0.77 -14.12 -2.72
CA PHE A 288 -1.38 -12.88 -2.24
C PHE A 288 -2.90 -12.99 -2.34
N GLY A 289 -3.58 -12.87 -1.19
CA GLY A 289 -5.02 -13.12 -1.08
C GLY A 289 -5.84 -12.35 -2.11
N GLN A 290 -6.92 -12.97 -2.61
CA GLN A 290 -7.86 -12.35 -3.55
C GLN A 290 -8.56 -11.09 -2.98
N ALA A 291 -8.45 -10.86 -1.67
CA ALA A 291 -8.96 -9.67 -0.99
C ALA A 291 -8.23 -8.37 -1.39
N MET A 292 -7.03 -8.45 -1.98
CA MET A 292 -6.33 -7.27 -2.52
C MET A 292 -6.82 -6.97 -3.93
N MET A 293 -7.04 -5.69 -4.25
CA MET A 293 -7.37 -5.24 -5.60
C MET A 293 -6.36 -5.80 -6.61
N GLU A 294 -6.83 -6.30 -7.76
CA GLU A 294 -6.00 -6.98 -8.74
C GLU A 294 -4.81 -6.11 -9.22
N LYS A 295 -5.07 -4.82 -9.41
CA LYS A 295 -4.04 -3.83 -9.76
C LYS A 295 -2.97 -3.71 -8.67
N ASP A 296 -3.37 -3.63 -7.40
CA ASP A 296 -2.43 -3.46 -6.29
C ASP A 296 -1.61 -4.72 -6.07
N ARG A 297 -2.23 -5.90 -6.24
CA ARG A 297 -1.53 -7.20 -6.21
C ARG A 297 -0.47 -7.28 -7.31
N PHE A 298 -0.82 -6.86 -8.53
CA PHE A 298 0.12 -6.84 -9.65
C PHE A 298 1.31 -5.90 -9.39
N ILE A 299 1.04 -4.67 -8.92
CA ILE A 299 2.09 -3.70 -8.57
C ILE A 299 3.01 -4.29 -7.48
N LEU A 300 2.43 -4.88 -6.43
CA LEU A 300 3.21 -5.48 -5.35
C LEU A 300 4.09 -6.63 -5.86
N GLN A 301 3.55 -7.49 -6.72
CA GLN A 301 4.29 -8.60 -7.32
C GLN A 301 5.47 -8.10 -8.17
N GLN A 302 5.24 -7.09 -9.02
CA GLN A 302 6.29 -6.49 -9.83
C GLN A 302 7.40 -5.86 -8.97
N GLN A 303 7.02 -5.11 -7.94
CA GLN A 303 7.99 -4.52 -7.01
C GLN A 303 8.79 -5.58 -6.26
N LEU A 304 8.19 -6.72 -5.93
CA LEU A 304 8.86 -7.80 -5.23
C LEU A 304 9.89 -8.51 -6.10
N ILE A 305 9.52 -8.78 -7.36
CA ILE A 305 10.41 -9.33 -8.39
C ILE A 305 11.67 -8.46 -8.54
N GLU A 306 11.48 -7.14 -8.56
CA GLU A 306 12.57 -6.17 -8.67
C GLU A 306 13.45 -6.15 -7.42
N MET A 307 12.85 -6.18 -6.22
CA MET A 307 13.58 -6.00 -4.96
C MET A 307 14.33 -7.25 -4.49
N MET A 308 13.81 -8.45 -4.75
CA MET A 308 14.44 -9.71 -4.34
C MET A 308 15.91 -9.87 -4.76
N PRO A 309 16.27 -9.73 -6.05
CA PRO A 309 17.66 -9.91 -6.46
C PRO A 309 18.57 -8.83 -5.86
N MET A 310 18.06 -7.62 -5.66
CA MET A 310 18.79 -6.52 -5.02
C MET A 310 19.08 -6.78 -3.54
N VAL A 311 18.12 -7.33 -2.80
CA VAL A 311 18.33 -7.72 -1.38
C VAL A 311 19.33 -8.87 -1.28
N ARG A 312 19.24 -9.87 -2.17
CA ARG A 312 20.23 -10.96 -2.25
C ARG A 312 21.63 -10.45 -2.54
N GLU A 313 21.74 -9.50 -3.44
CA GLU A 313 23.01 -8.85 -3.79
C GLU A 313 23.61 -8.11 -2.60
N VAL A 314 22.83 -7.26 -1.93
CA VAL A 314 23.28 -6.50 -0.76
C VAL A 314 23.72 -7.45 0.38
N ASN A 315 22.99 -8.54 0.61
CA ASN A 315 23.39 -9.57 1.58
C ASN A 315 24.73 -10.23 1.21
N ALA A 316 24.95 -10.53 -0.07
CA ALA A 316 26.20 -11.11 -0.55
C ALA A 316 27.38 -10.15 -0.33
N ILE A 317 27.20 -8.86 -0.63
CA ILE A 317 28.19 -7.81 -0.37
C ILE A 317 28.46 -7.69 1.13
N ALA A 318 27.41 -7.65 1.97
CA ALA A 318 27.53 -7.55 3.42
C ALA A 318 28.35 -8.71 4.00
N SER A 319 28.12 -9.93 3.50
CA SER A 319 28.88 -11.13 3.87
C SER A 319 30.34 -11.02 3.41
N ARG A 320 30.59 -10.56 2.17
CA ARG A 320 31.93 -10.48 1.60
C ARG A 320 32.80 -9.42 2.28
N LEU A 321 32.19 -8.31 2.68
CA LEU A 321 32.82 -7.23 3.44
C LEU A 321 32.83 -7.46 4.97
N ASN A 322 32.31 -8.59 5.44
CA ASN A 322 32.17 -8.94 6.85
C ASN A 322 31.49 -7.85 7.71
N LYS A 323 30.40 -7.27 7.20
CA LYS A 323 29.66 -6.18 7.86
C LYS A 323 28.71 -6.67 8.96
N HIS A 324 28.45 -7.98 9.04
CA HIS A 324 27.50 -8.57 9.99
C HIS A 324 26.11 -7.91 9.94
N ARG A 325 25.60 -7.75 8.72
CA ARG A 325 24.26 -7.23 8.43
C ARG A 325 23.50 -8.21 7.56
N THR A 326 22.22 -8.35 7.84
CA THR A 326 21.27 -9.13 7.03
C THR A 326 20.10 -8.27 6.64
N PHE A 327 19.64 -8.42 5.40
CA PHE A 327 18.56 -7.65 4.79
C PHE A 327 17.45 -8.61 4.35
N GLU A 328 16.23 -8.30 4.74
CA GLU A 328 15.05 -9.11 4.42
C GLU A 328 13.92 -8.21 3.90
N ILE A 329 13.11 -8.75 2.98
CA ILE A 329 11.92 -8.07 2.49
C ILE A 329 10.79 -8.26 3.50
N LEU A 330 10.19 -7.15 3.91
CA LEU A 330 9.03 -7.10 4.76
C LEU A 330 7.84 -6.49 4.01
N LEU A 331 6.68 -7.12 4.12
CA LEU A 331 5.43 -6.55 3.62
C LEU A 331 4.70 -5.85 4.74
N LEU A 332 4.37 -4.58 4.54
CA LEU A 332 3.72 -3.74 5.54
C LEU A 332 2.25 -3.47 5.13
N PRO A 333 1.27 -4.15 5.73
CA PRO A 333 -0.16 -3.92 5.48
C PRO A 333 -0.58 -2.46 5.67
N PRO A 334 -1.59 -1.95 4.93
CA PRO A 334 -2.05 -0.57 5.02
C PRO A 334 -2.35 -0.08 6.44
N LEU A 335 -2.99 -0.94 7.24
CA LEU A 335 -3.46 -0.59 8.59
C LEU A 335 -2.34 -0.33 9.61
N ILE A 336 -1.13 -0.86 9.38
CA ILE A 336 0.03 -0.60 10.27
C ILE A 336 0.98 0.49 9.75
N GLN A 337 0.68 1.10 8.59
CA GLN A 337 1.53 2.15 7.99
C GLN A 337 1.33 3.55 8.61
N GLN A 338 0.78 3.64 9.83
CA GLN A 338 0.51 4.89 10.55
C GLN A 338 -0.14 5.99 9.69
N ALA A 339 -0.98 5.56 8.73
CA ALA A 339 -1.67 6.44 7.80
C ALA A 339 -2.65 7.38 8.51
N LEU A 340 -2.84 8.56 7.91
CA LEU A 340 -4.06 9.29 8.19
C LEU A 340 -5.22 8.59 7.49
N TYR A 341 -6.37 8.56 8.17
CA TYR A 341 -7.61 8.03 7.61
C TYR A 341 -7.95 8.70 6.26
N GLY A 342 -8.46 7.91 5.31
CA GLY A 342 -8.79 8.36 3.95
C GLY A 342 -7.61 8.42 2.98
N GLN A 343 -6.37 8.18 3.43
CA GLN A 343 -5.27 7.93 2.49
C GLN A 343 -5.39 6.50 1.96
N GLY A 344 -5.72 6.36 0.67
CA GLY A 344 -5.64 5.08 -0.02
C GLY A 344 -4.22 4.53 0.09
N LYS A 345 -4.05 3.42 0.81
CA LYS A 345 -2.75 2.78 0.98
C LYS A 345 -2.84 1.32 0.57
N THR A 346 -1.90 0.92 -0.27
CA THR A 346 -1.65 -0.46 -0.63
C THR A 346 -0.61 -1.04 0.31
N THR A 347 -0.50 -2.37 0.36
CA THR A 347 0.63 -3.02 1.05
C THR A 347 1.95 -2.49 0.51
N LYS A 348 2.83 -2.02 1.40
CA LYS A 348 4.14 -1.49 1.03
C LYS A 348 5.23 -2.52 1.21
N ILE A 349 6.23 -2.49 0.32
CA ILE A 349 7.48 -3.22 0.49
C ILE A 349 8.45 -2.37 1.32
N MET A 350 8.92 -2.96 2.40
CA MET A 350 9.94 -2.42 3.30
C MET A 350 11.12 -3.38 3.37
N ILE A 351 12.30 -2.89 3.72
CA ILE A 351 13.50 -3.71 3.92
C ILE A 351 13.89 -3.69 5.39
N ARG A 352 13.88 -4.85 6.03
CA ARG A 352 14.38 -5.04 7.38
C ARG A 352 15.88 -5.28 7.32
N MET A 353 16.67 -4.40 7.91
CA MET A 353 18.10 -4.60 8.16
C MET A 353 18.29 -5.06 9.60
N THR A 354 19.04 -6.14 9.82
CA THR A 354 19.35 -6.69 11.14
C THR A 354 20.86 -6.74 11.34
N CYS A 355 21.34 -6.28 12.50
CA CYS A 355 22.71 -6.48 12.95
C CYS A 355 22.85 -7.84 13.62
N ASN A 356 23.64 -8.74 13.03
CA ASN A 356 23.81 -10.11 13.51
C ASN A 356 24.60 -10.19 14.84
N VAL A 357 25.24 -9.10 15.28
CA VAL A 357 26.03 -9.04 16.51
C VAL A 357 25.20 -8.48 17.67
N SER A 358 24.52 -7.36 17.45
CA SER A 358 23.78 -6.65 18.51
C SER A 358 22.29 -6.96 18.56
N GLY A 359 21.75 -7.60 17.51
CA GLY A 359 20.32 -7.84 17.36
C GLY A 359 19.50 -6.59 16.99
N HIS A 360 20.15 -5.44 16.74
CA HIS A 360 19.46 -4.22 16.30
C HIS A 360 18.79 -4.40 14.95
N VAL A 361 17.59 -3.82 14.82
CA VAL A 361 16.74 -3.92 13.63
C VAL A 361 16.34 -2.53 13.16
N TRP A 362 16.40 -2.33 11.85
CA TRP A 362 15.95 -1.12 11.18
C TRP A 362 15.01 -1.49 10.05
N ILE A 363 13.98 -0.68 9.81
CA ILE A 363 13.03 -0.88 8.72
C ILE A 363 13.17 0.29 7.75
N TRP A 364 13.57 0.01 6.53
CA TRP A 364 13.80 1.00 5.49
C TRP A 364 12.67 0.97 4.46
N GLU A 365 12.19 2.14 4.07
CA GLU A 365 11.37 2.26 2.87
C GLU A 365 12.18 1.87 1.62
N ARG A 366 11.48 1.36 0.59
CA ARG A 366 12.07 0.98 -0.69
C ARG A 366 13.06 2.03 -1.24
N GLY A 367 12.69 3.32 -1.24
CA GLY A 367 13.55 4.39 -1.74
C GLY A 367 14.87 4.54 -0.96
N LYS A 368 14.83 4.43 0.37
CA LYS A 368 16.03 4.48 1.23
C LYS A 368 16.96 3.30 0.94
N PHE A 369 16.41 2.09 0.82
CA PHE A 369 17.18 0.90 0.45
C PHE A 369 17.84 1.04 -0.92
N MET A 370 17.12 1.53 -1.94
CA MET A 370 17.69 1.72 -3.28
C MET A 370 18.89 2.66 -3.26
N ASN A 371 18.78 3.78 -2.53
CA ASN A 371 19.87 4.73 -2.39
C ASN A 371 21.06 4.13 -1.63
N ARG A 372 20.81 3.42 -0.51
CA ARG A 372 21.86 2.75 0.27
C ARG A 372 22.55 1.64 -0.52
N ARG A 373 21.80 0.86 -1.30
CA ARG A 373 22.35 -0.19 -2.17
C ARG A 373 23.39 0.37 -3.14
N PHE A 374 23.15 1.52 -3.75
CA PHE A 374 24.11 2.15 -4.65
C PHE A 374 25.45 2.42 -3.94
N LEU A 375 25.40 3.01 -2.73
CA LEU A 375 26.59 3.27 -1.92
C LEU A 375 27.28 1.97 -1.47
N ILE A 376 26.50 0.93 -1.15
CA ILE A 376 27.03 -0.40 -0.81
C ILE A 376 27.77 -1.02 -2.00
N GLN A 377 27.24 -0.87 -3.22
CA GLN A 377 27.88 -1.35 -4.45
C GLN A 377 29.18 -0.59 -4.75
N GLU A 378 29.19 0.73 -4.59
CA GLU A 378 30.38 1.57 -4.76
C GLU A 378 31.49 1.14 -3.79
N MET A 379 31.16 1.02 -2.49
CA MET A 379 32.10 0.55 -1.48
C MET A 379 32.62 -0.87 -1.77
N PHE A 380 31.79 -1.75 -2.34
CA PHE A 380 32.22 -3.08 -2.73
C PHE A 380 33.17 -3.07 -3.93
N GLN A 381 32.90 -2.22 -4.93
CA GLN A 381 33.76 -2.07 -6.10
C GLN A 381 35.14 -1.53 -5.72
N GLU A 382 35.19 -0.56 -4.80
CA GLU A 382 36.45 -0.08 -4.24
C GLU A 382 37.24 -1.21 -3.55
N PHE A 383 36.56 -2.06 -2.77
CA PHE A 383 37.15 -3.22 -2.12
C PHE A 383 37.69 -4.27 -3.13
N GLU A 384 36.99 -4.53 -4.23
CA GLU A 384 37.47 -5.47 -5.27
C GLU A 384 38.67 -4.92 -6.06
N ASN A 385 38.81 -3.60 -6.18
CA ASN A 385 39.93 -2.96 -6.88
C ASN A 385 41.21 -2.84 -6.05
N GLU A 386 41.19 -3.20 -4.75
CA GLU A 386 42.32 -3.06 -3.82
C GLU A 386 43.50 -4.04 -4.05
N ASP A 387 43.58 -4.73 -5.19
CA ASP A 387 44.73 -5.58 -5.57
C ASP A 387 46.02 -4.80 -5.92
N HIS A 388 46.05 -3.47 -5.80
CA HIS A 388 47.27 -2.68 -5.89
C HIS A 388 47.72 -2.13 -4.53
N ALA A 389 48.76 -2.78 -4.00
CA ALA A 389 49.59 -2.61 -2.79
C ALA A 389 49.87 -1.22 -2.17
N SER A 390 49.09 -0.16 -2.41
CA SER A 390 49.34 1.14 -1.79
C SER A 390 48.13 2.07 -1.77
N THR A 391 47.04 1.70 -1.09
CA THR A 391 46.15 2.71 -0.53
C THR A 391 45.80 2.33 0.89
N ARG A 392 46.14 3.20 1.84
CA ARG A 392 45.79 3.06 3.26
C ARG A 392 44.28 2.82 3.32
N LYS A 393 43.85 1.78 4.06
CA LYS A 393 42.48 1.70 4.61
C LYS A 393 42.15 3.07 5.20
N LYS A 394 41.45 3.93 4.45
CA LYS A 394 40.82 5.11 5.05
C LYS A 394 39.85 4.52 6.05
N SER A 395 40.01 4.86 7.33
CA SER A 395 38.99 4.53 8.31
C SER A 395 37.72 5.23 7.86
N ILE A 396 36.79 4.49 7.26
CA ILE A 396 35.44 4.96 6.99
C ILE A 396 34.87 5.37 8.33
N THR A 397 34.40 6.62 8.42
CA THR A 397 33.69 7.05 9.62
C THR A 397 32.36 6.33 9.69
N GLN A 398 31.79 6.23 10.89
CA GLN A 398 30.52 5.57 11.10
C GLN A 398 29.39 6.17 10.24
N GLU A 399 29.43 7.47 9.97
CA GLU A 399 28.43 8.17 9.14
C GLU A 399 28.59 7.91 7.64
N ASP A 400 29.82 7.63 7.20
CA ASP A 400 30.13 7.30 5.81
C ASP A 400 29.89 5.81 5.49
N ASP A 401 29.66 4.94 6.50
CA ASP A 401 29.37 3.53 6.29
C ASP A 401 27.93 3.33 5.81
N PRO A 402 27.69 2.84 4.58
CA PRO A 402 26.34 2.68 4.07
C PRO A 402 25.56 1.55 4.76
N PHE A 403 26.21 0.73 5.60
CA PHE A 403 25.59 -0.28 6.46
C PHE A 403 25.24 0.23 7.86
N TRP A 404 25.50 1.50 8.14
CA TRP A 404 25.23 2.10 9.44
C TRP A 404 24.01 3.03 9.41
N GLU A 405 23.25 2.98 10.50
CA GLU A 405 22.08 3.82 10.74
C GLU A 405 21.95 4.10 12.25
N PRO A 406 21.56 5.32 12.67
CA PRO A 406 21.23 5.60 14.07
C PRO A 406 20.09 4.70 14.59
N LEU A 407 20.05 4.49 15.90
CA LEU A 407 18.97 3.71 16.53
C LEU A 407 17.68 4.52 16.57
N GLU A 408 16.58 3.87 16.19
CA GLU A 408 15.22 4.40 16.22
C GLU A 408 14.32 3.43 17.01
N SER A 409 13.17 3.92 17.49
CA SER A 409 12.17 3.06 18.11
C SER A 409 11.64 2.04 17.10
N LEU A 410 11.65 0.77 17.47
CA LEU A 410 11.27 -0.33 16.60
C LEU A 410 9.81 -0.68 16.80
N LEU A 411 9.04 -0.76 15.72
CA LEU A 411 7.70 -1.37 15.72
C LEU A 411 7.85 -2.88 15.90
N VAL A 412 7.45 -3.39 17.06
CA VAL A 412 7.59 -4.82 17.41
C VAL A 412 6.28 -5.58 17.27
N GLY A 413 5.14 -4.91 17.32
CA GLY A 413 3.85 -5.56 17.09
C GLY A 413 2.69 -4.60 16.96
N PHE A 414 1.54 -5.15 16.59
CA PHE A 414 0.34 -4.38 16.37
C PHE A 414 -0.92 -5.18 16.73
N VAL A 415 -2.00 -4.45 17.02
CA VAL A 415 -3.34 -4.98 17.30
C VAL A 415 -4.39 -4.10 16.60
N PRO A 416 -5.07 -4.59 15.55
CA PRO A 416 -6.21 -3.89 14.98
C PRO A 416 -7.47 -4.13 15.82
N VAL A 417 -8.24 -3.07 16.07
CA VAL A 417 -9.57 -3.16 16.70
C VAL A 417 -10.59 -2.57 15.75
N PHE A 418 -11.35 -3.44 15.09
CA PHE A 418 -12.34 -3.07 14.10
C PHE A 418 -13.53 -2.33 14.74
N LEU A 419 -13.98 -1.27 14.07
CA LEU A 419 -14.97 -0.33 14.63
C LEU A 419 -16.40 -0.70 14.30
N GLN A 420 -16.62 -1.73 13.49
CA GLN A 420 -17.92 -2.07 12.94
C GLN A 420 -18.99 -2.28 14.03
N SER A 421 -18.62 -2.73 15.24
CA SER A 421 -19.58 -2.80 16.37
C SER A 421 -20.14 -1.42 16.75
N LEU A 422 -19.31 -0.38 16.74
CA LEU A 422 -19.72 1.00 17.04
C LEU A 422 -20.64 1.57 15.95
N ALA A 423 -20.50 1.16 14.70
CA ALA A 423 -21.41 1.59 13.63
C ALA A 423 -22.88 1.26 13.94
N TYR A 424 -23.11 0.18 14.69
CA TYR A 424 -24.43 -0.25 15.16
C TYR A 424 -24.71 0.15 16.62
N GLY A 425 -23.84 0.96 17.23
CA GLY A 425 -23.97 1.36 18.64
C GLY A 425 -23.80 0.22 19.64
N LEU A 426 -22.99 -0.80 19.29
CA LEU A 426 -22.71 -1.95 20.13
C LEU A 426 -21.35 -1.85 20.82
N ASP A 427 -21.30 -2.29 22.07
CA ASP A 427 -20.04 -2.52 22.78
C ASP A 427 -19.19 -3.57 22.08
N PHE A 428 -17.91 -3.25 21.91
CA PHE A 428 -16.83 -4.17 21.63
C PHE A 428 -15.99 -4.37 22.90
N SER A 429 -15.73 -5.61 23.28
CA SER A 429 -14.79 -5.95 24.35
C SER A 429 -14.19 -7.30 24.05
N ASP A 430 -12.87 -7.34 23.86
CA ASP A 430 -12.18 -8.58 23.54
C ASP A 430 -10.72 -8.57 24.00
N ARG A 431 -10.14 -9.77 24.09
CA ARG A 431 -8.73 -10.01 24.34
C ARG A 431 -8.06 -10.36 23.02
N LEU A 432 -7.37 -9.38 22.44
CA LEU A 432 -6.84 -9.50 21.08
C LEU A 432 -5.35 -9.82 21.08
N GLN A 433 -4.93 -10.64 20.13
CA GLN A 433 -3.54 -11.05 20.00
C GLN A 433 -2.68 -9.91 19.46
N ILE A 434 -1.55 -9.65 20.13
CA ILE A 434 -0.49 -8.79 19.62
C ILE A 434 0.33 -9.61 18.63
N THR A 435 0.37 -9.13 17.40
CA THR A 435 1.04 -9.82 16.30
C THR A 435 2.26 -9.02 15.87
N ASP A 436 3.40 -9.69 15.69
CA ASP A 436 4.58 -9.05 15.13
C ASP A 436 4.46 -8.84 13.60
N LEU A 437 5.47 -8.22 12.99
CA LEU A 437 5.47 -7.96 11.56
C LEU A 437 5.60 -9.23 10.70
N ASP A 438 6.07 -10.34 11.28
CA ASP A 438 6.20 -11.63 10.62
C ASP A 438 4.95 -12.50 10.75
N GLY A 439 3.97 -12.10 11.59
CA GLY A 439 2.72 -12.80 11.85
C GLY A 439 2.73 -13.67 13.11
N ALA A 440 3.78 -13.63 13.92
CA ALA A 440 3.87 -14.40 15.15
C ALA A 440 3.10 -13.73 16.29
N ALA A 441 2.49 -14.54 17.14
CA ALA A 441 1.86 -14.09 18.37
C ALA A 441 2.94 -13.73 19.41
N ILE A 442 2.97 -12.49 19.86
CA ILE A 442 3.93 -12.02 20.89
C ILE A 442 3.26 -11.62 22.21
N GLY A 443 1.93 -11.63 22.25
CA GLY A 443 1.19 -11.23 23.44
C GLY A 443 -0.31 -11.04 23.21
N TRP A 444 -0.96 -10.41 24.18
CA TRP A 444 -2.39 -10.13 24.21
C TRP A 444 -2.66 -8.72 24.76
N LEU A 445 -3.67 -8.06 24.21
CA LEU A 445 -4.18 -6.76 24.66
C LEU A 445 -5.67 -6.86 24.96
N ASP A 446 -6.05 -6.52 26.18
CA ASP A 446 -7.45 -6.43 26.61
C ASP A 446 -7.97 -5.03 26.33
N THR A 447 -8.89 -4.93 25.38
CA THR A 447 -9.39 -3.66 24.85
C THR A 447 -10.91 -3.66 24.75
N ALA A 448 -11.50 -2.50 25.00
CA ALA A 448 -12.94 -2.28 24.83
C ALA A 448 -13.22 -0.94 24.15
N LEU A 449 -14.20 -0.96 23.25
CA LEU A 449 -14.78 0.21 22.61
C LEU A 449 -16.26 0.29 22.98
N LYS A 450 -16.66 1.36 23.64
CA LYS A 450 -18.01 1.47 24.21
C LYS A 450 -18.69 2.77 23.84
N PRO A 451 -19.84 2.76 23.14
CA PRO A 451 -20.69 3.93 23.00
C PRO A 451 -21.04 4.50 24.36
N CYS A 452 -21.12 5.83 24.46
CA CYS A 452 -21.34 6.50 25.74
C CYS A 452 -22.04 7.83 25.56
N PHE A 453 -22.50 8.40 26.67
CA PHE A 453 -23.00 9.77 26.69
C PHE A 453 -21.86 10.78 26.56
N GLN A 454 -22.19 12.05 26.29
CA GLN A 454 -21.22 13.14 26.19
C GLN A 454 -20.35 13.30 27.46
N SER A 455 -20.90 12.96 28.63
CA SER A 455 -20.19 12.93 29.92
C SER A 455 -19.14 11.80 30.01
N GLY A 456 -19.15 10.85 29.08
CA GLY A 456 -18.38 9.61 29.14
C GLY A 456 -19.01 8.54 30.05
N SER A 457 -20.21 8.75 30.59
CA SER A 457 -20.93 7.69 31.31
C SER A 457 -21.45 6.63 30.33
N LEU A 458 -21.38 5.36 30.73
CA LEU A 458 -21.96 4.24 29.99
C LEU A 458 -23.47 4.16 30.28
N SER A 459 -24.24 3.56 29.36
CA SER A 459 -25.65 3.32 29.64
C SER A 459 -25.86 2.13 30.57
N ALA A 460 -27.01 2.11 31.25
CA ALA A 460 -27.42 0.99 32.09
C ALA A 460 -28.11 -0.13 31.29
N GLY A 461 -28.65 0.17 30.10
CA GLY A 461 -29.17 -0.80 29.15
C GLY A 461 -28.12 -1.13 28.07
N ASP A 462 -27.93 -2.42 27.81
CA ASP A 462 -26.94 -2.93 26.83
C ASP A 462 -27.23 -2.51 25.37
N ASP A 463 -28.47 -2.08 25.07
CA ASP A 463 -28.94 -1.78 23.71
C ASP A 463 -29.34 -0.29 23.51
N ASP A 464 -29.08 0.60 24.48
CA ASP A 464 -29.62 1.97 24.47
C ASP A 464 -29.04 2.85 23.34
N PHE A 465 -27.86 2.50 22.83
CA PHE A 465 -27.22 3.19 21.71
C PHE A 465 -27.43 2.49 20.36
N PHE A 466 -28.15 1.36 20.36
CA PHE A 466 -28.30 0.52 19.17
C PHE A 466 -28.99 1.25 18.02
N VAL A 467 -28.48 1.04 16.81
CA VAL A 467 -29.11 1.46 15.54
C VAL A 467 -29.14 0.28 14.57
N ASP A 468 -30.26 0.12 13.85
CA ASP A 468 -30.41 -0.95 12.86
C ASP A 468 -29.63 -0.67 11.56
N ASP A 469 -29.59 0.60 11.13
CA ASP A 469 -28.79 1.09 9.99
C ASP A 469 -27.78 2.13 10.50
N PRO A 470 -26.45 1.94 10.30
CA PRO A 470 -25.44 2.92 10.66
C PRO A 470 -25.67 4.33 10.10
N LYS A 471 -26.42 4.45 8.99
CA LYS A 471 -26.80 5.75 8.41
C LYS A 471 -27.71 6.56 9.33
N ASP A 472 -28.42 5.92 10.26
CA ASP A 472 -29.24 6.60 11.26
C ASP A 472 -28.41 7.44 12.24
N LEU A 473 -27.08 7.26 12.27
CA LEU A 473 -26.17 8.10 13.04
C LEU A 473 -25.95 9.47 12.39
N LEU A 474 -26.18 9.62 11.08
CA LEU A 474 -25.85 10.83 10.33
C LEU A 474 -26.49 12.08 10.93
N GLY A 475 -25.68 13.13 11.08
CA GLY A 475 -26.11 14.41 11.64
C GLY A 475 -26.24 14.45 13.16
N LYS A 476 -26.17 13.31 13.86
CA LYS A 476 -26.24 13.23 15.33
C LYS A 476 -24.84 13.33 15.95
N PRO A 477 -24.70 13.81 17.20
CA PRO A 477 -23.46 13.65 17.94
C PRO A 477 -23.25 12.17 18.33
N TYR A 478 -22.01 11.72 18.33
CA TYR A 478 -21.66 10.35 18.69
C TYR A 478 -20.38 10.33 19.54
N TYR A 479 -20.41 9.55 20.63
CA TYR A 479 -19.32 9.48 21.59
C TYR A 479 -19.05 8.03 21.95
N PHE A 480 -17.79 7.67 22.07
CA PHE A 480 -17.39 6.34 22.55
C PHE A 480 -16.10 6.42 23.33
N LYS A 481 -15.88 5.46 24.22
CA LYS A 481 -14.64 5.29 24.97
C LYS A 481 -13.75 4.25 24.33
N VAL A 482 -12.47 4.55 24.28
CA VAL A 482 -11.39 3.59 24.02
C VAL A 482 -10.78 3.23 25.37
N GLU A 483 -10.93 1.98 25.81
CA GLU A 483 -10.45 1.47 27.09
C GLU A 483 -9.41 0.37 26.86
N LEU A 484 -8.24 0.49 27.49
CA LEU A 484 -7.21 -0.55 27.54
C LEU A 484 -6.98 -0.96 28.98
N LYS A 485 -7.20 -2.24 29.29
CA LYS A 485 -7.18 -2.75 30.66
C LYS A 485 -5.84 -3.38 30.99
N GLU A 486 -5.49 -4.43 30.25
CA GLU A 486 -4.34 -5.29 30.51
C GLU A 486 -3.60 -5.57 29.20
N LEU A 487 -2.30 -5.75 29.33
CA LEU A 487 -1.38 -6.10 28.26
C LEU A 487 -0.49 -7.22 28.76
N SER A 488 -0.39 -8.30 28.02
CA SER A 488 0.55 -9.37 28.29
C SER A 488 1.47 -9.52 27.10
N VAL A 489 2.78 -9.46 27.29
CA VAL A 489 3.76 -9.60 26.21
C VAL A 489 4.89 -10.49 26.67
N THR A 490 5.21 -11.50 25.88
CA THR A 490 6.36 -12.36 26.13
C THR A 490 7.65 -11.68 25.70
N GLY A 491 8.69 -11.74 26.54
CA GLY A 491 10.04 -11.27 26.17
C GLY A 491 10.32 -9.79 26.39
N LEU A 492 9.35 -8.96 26.79
CA LEU A 492 9.61 -7.59 27.22
C LEU A 492 10.18 -7.57 28.65
N LYS A 493 11.51 -7.53 28.78
CA LYS A 493 12.21 -7.44 30.07
C LYS A 493 12.90 -6.07 30.23
N SER A 494 13.10 -5.64 31.46
CA SER A 494 13.93 -4.47 31.77
C SER A 494 15.34 -4.65 31.16
N PRO A 495 15.93 -3.63 30.49
CA PRO A 495 15.61 -2.20 30.55
C PRO A 495 14.75 -1.65 29.39
N LEU A 496 14.01 -2.49 28.68
CA LEU A 496 13.21 -2.05 27.53
C LEU A 496 12.16 -0.99 27.95
N ARG A 497 11.82 -0.09 27.02
CA ARG A 497 10.80 0.95 27.20
C ARG A 497 9.75 0.82 26.11
N PRO A 498 8.70 0.01 26.33
CA PRO A 498 7.65 -0.17 25.36
C PRO A 498 6.66 1.00 25.42
N THR A 499 6.17 1.40 24.26
CA THR A 499 5.11 2.40 24.13
C THR A 499 4.03 1.88 23.20
N LEU A 500 2.77 2.12 23.54
CA LEU A 500 1.62 1.81 22.68
C LEU A 500 1.11 3.08 22.04
N HIS A 501 1.01 3.07 20.72
CA HIS A 501 0.65 4.23 19.90
C HIS A 501 -0.65 3.94 19.15
N TYR A 502 -1.58 4.88 19.14
CA TYR A 502 -2.77 4.79 18.29
C TYR A 502 -3.30 6.18 17.91
N ARG A 503 -4.12 6.22 16.87
CA ARG A 503 -4.87 7.40 16.41
C ARG A 503 -6.31 7.03 16.18
N VAL A 504 -7.20 8.01 16.31
CA VAL A 504 -8.60 7.87 15.92
C VAL A 504 -8.89 8.85 14.79
N PHE A 505 -9.58 8.40 13.75
CA PHE A 505 -10.16 9.21 12.66
C PHE A 505 -9.48 10.58 12.36
N LYS A 506 -8.61 10.61 11.34
CA LYS A 506 -7.93 11.82 10.83
C LYS A 506 -7.11 12.62 11.87
N GLU A 507 -6.90 12.13 13.09
CA GLU A 507 -6.02 12.75 14.07
C GLU A 507 -4.58 12.84 13.54
N ARG A 508 -3.97 14.02 13.67
CA ARG A 508 -2.57 14.24 13.29
C ARG A 508 -1.59 13.78 14.37
N SER A 509 -1.98 13.93 15.64
CA SER A 509 -1.18 13.53 16.79
C SER A 509 -1.53 12.11 17.24
N GLU A 510 -0.52 11.35 17.64
CA GLU A 510 -0.71 10.03 18.24
C GLU A 510 -1.04 10.15 19.73
N THR A 511 -1.88 9.24 20.20
CA THR A 511 -1.94 8.94 21.63
C THR A 511 -0.84 7.94 21.93
N ILE A 512 0.10 8.32 22.80
CA ILE A 512 1.25 7.50 23.20
C ILE A 512 1.07 7.10 24.65
N ILE A 513 1.09 5.80 24.91
CA ILE A 513 0.92 5.22 26.24
C ILE A 513 2.22 4.51 26.61
N PRO A 514 2.99 5.00 27.59
CA PRO A 514 4.16 4.29 28.08
C PRO A 514 3.73 3.05 28.85
N ILE A 515 4.36 1.91 28.55
CA ILE A 515 4.10 0.64 29.22
C ILE A 515 5.18 0.44 30.29
N GLN A 516 4.76 0.28 31.54
CA GLN A 516 5.68 -0.01 32.64
C GLN A 516 6.03 -1.50 32.61
N ILE A 517 7.30 -1.83 32.37
CA ILE A 517 7.77 -3.21 32.51
C ILE A 517 7.89 -3.53 34.00
N THR A 518 7.17 -4.58 34.42
CA THR A 518 7.30 -5.21 35.73
C THR A 518 7.86 -6.62 35.55
N ASP A 519 8.27 -7.28 36.63
CA ASP A 519 8.66 -8.71 36.57
C ASP A 519 7.46 -9.65 36.29
N GLN A 520 6.25 -9.08 36.13
CA GLN A 520 5.02 -9.81 35.81
C GLN A 520 4.80 -9.82 34.30
N GLU A 521 4.36 -10.96 33.76
CA GLU A 521 4.04 -11.13 32.33
C GLU A 521 2.79 -10.36 31.89
N VAL A 522 2.02 -9.80 32.84
CA VAL A 522 0.80 -9.02 32.61
C VAL A 522 0.95 -7.65 33.25
N VAL A 523 0.68 -6.61 32.47
CA VAL A 523 0.79 -5.20 32.84
C VAL A 523 -0.58 -4.55 32.75
N SER A 524 -1.03 -3.93 33.84
CA SER A 524 -2.25 -3.12 33.84
C SER A 524 -1.96 -1.75 33.22
N ILE A 525 -2.68 -1.40 32.15
CA ILE A 525 -2.54 -0.11 31.45
C ILE A 525 -3.47 0.95 32.05
N ASN A 526 -4.70 0.55 32.42
CA ASN A 526 -5.77 1.45 32.92
C ASN A 526 -5.92 2.75 32.10
N HIS A 527 -5.89 2.63 30.78
CA HIS A 527 -6.06 3.77 29.87
C HIS A 527 -7.53 3.88 29.44
N SER A 528 -8.08 5.08 29.47
CA SER A 528 -9.44 5.38 29.00
C SER A 528 -9.45 6.74 28.31
N ARG A 529 -9.90 6.78 27.06
CA ARG A 529 -10.01 8.01 26.26
C ARG A 529 -11.41 8.16 25.68
N LEU A 530 -12.03 9.32 25.90
CA LEU A 530 -13.29 9.68 25.25
C LEU A 530 -13.01 10.20 23.83
N VAL A 531 -13.65 9.58 22.83
CA VAL A 531 -13.69 10.05 21.45
C VAL A 531 -15.01 10.77 21.21
N THR A 532 -14.96 11.89 20.47
CA THR A 532 -16.12 12.74 20.23
C THR A 532 -16.25 13.07 18.75
N PHE A 533 -17.35 12.65 18.15
CA PHE A 533 -17.83 13.18 16.88
C PHE A 533 -18.99 14.13 17.17
N LYS A 534 -18.73 15.44 17.07
CA LYS A 534 -19.76 16.48 17.35
C LYS A 534 -20.97 16.33 16.44
N ARG A 535 -20.73 15.88 15.20
CA ARG A 535 -21.72 15.60 14.18
C ARG A 535 -21.19 14.48 13.31
N MET A 536 -21.96 13.40 13.21
CA MET A 536 -21.64 12.30 12.31
C MET A 536 -21.85 12.72 10.85
N GLU A 537 -20.86 12.43 10.02
CA GLU A 537 -20.86 12.66 8.58
C GLU A 537 -20.67 11.32 7.87
N ALA A 538 -20.89 11.26 6.56
CA ALA A 538 -20.76 10.03 5.78
C ALA A 538 -19.41 9.35 5.99
N GLU A 539 -18.31 10.11 5.98
CA GLU A 539 -16.96 9.57 6.19
C GLU A 539 -16.75 9.02 7.61
N HIS A 540 -17.46 9.53 8.63
CA HIS A 540 -17.39 9.00 9.99
C HIS A 540 -18.12 7.66 10.08
N VAL A 541 -19.28 7.54 9.42
CA VAL A 541 -20.03 6.28 9.36
C VAL A 541 -19.23 5.24 8.61
N GLU A 542 -18.68 5.58 7.45
CA GLU A 542 -17.77 4.72 6.67
C GLU A 542 -16.56 4.27 7.51
N TYR A 543 -15.94 5.17 8.27
CA TYR A 543 -14.86 4.82 9.19
C TYR A 543 -15.28 3.83 10.28
N LEU A 544 -16.48 3.99 10.85
CA LEU A 544 -16.98 3.04 11.83
C LEU A 544 -17.30 1.69 11.17
N GLU A 545 -17.83 1.66 9.95
CA GLU A 545 -18.21 0.42 9.26
C GLU A 545 -17.01 -0.39 8.77
N GLU A 546 -16.01 0.26 8.19
CA GLU A 546 -14.90 -0.42 7.49
C GLU A 546 -13.54 -0.22 8.18
N GLY A 547 -13.44 0.72 9.11
CA GLY A 547 -12.19 1.09 9.76
C GLY A 547 -11.83 0.27 10.99
N CYS A 548 -10.60 0.47 11.45
CA CYS A 548 -10.10 -0.03 12.73
C CYS A 548 -9.27 1.05 13.44
N ILE A 549 -9.21 0.97 14.77
CA ILE A 549 -8.15 1.61 15.55
C ILE A 549 -7.02 0.59 15.67
N THR A 550 -5.86 0.89 15.12
CA THR A 550 -4.68 0.02 15.25
C THR A 550 -3.79 0.53 16.38
N PHE A 551 -3.57 -0.34 17.37
CA PHE A 551 -2.59 -0.12 18.44
C PHE A 551 -1.24 -0.67 17.99
N LEU A 552 -0.22 0.19 17.99
CA LEU A 552 1.13 -0.11 17.53
C LEU A 552 2.08 -0.11 18.72
N MET A 553 2.78 -1.22 18.92
CA MET A 553 3.73 -1.37 20.02
C MET A 553 5.14 -1.06 19.53
N PHE A 554 5.73 -0.02 20.07
CA PHE A 554 7.11 0.39 19.82
C PHE A 554 8.00 0.07 21.01
N VAL A 555 9.28 -0.18 20.75
CA VAL A 555 10.31 -0.39 21.78
C VAL A 555 11.53 0.44 21.44
N GLU A 556 12.05 1.20 22.41
CA GLU A 556 13.33 1.91 22.26
C GLU A 556 14.49 0.91 22.19
N GLN A 557 15.28 1.00 21.12
CA GLN A 557 16.51 0.22 20.98
C GLN A 557 17.64 0.90 21.77
N SER A 558 18.36 0.16 22.61
CA SER A 558 19.50 0.69 23.37
C SER A 558 20.81 0.02 22.95
N GLY A 559 21.96 0.67 23.22
CA GLY A 559 23.28 0.19 22.82
C GLY A 559 23.81 -1.06 23.54
N SER A 560 23.03 -1.69 24.43
CA SER A 560 23.44 -2.91 25.14
C SER A 560 22.89 -4.16 24.44
N THR A 561 23.72 -5.21 24.35
CA THR A 561 23.38 -6.49 23.67
C THR A 561 22.20 -7.23 24.30
N SER A 562 21.78 -6.92 25.52
CA SER A 562 20.64 -7.58 26.18
C SER A 562 19.31 -6.86 25.97
N ALA A 563 19.29 -5.70 25.32
CA ALA A 563 18.12 -4.81 25.25
C ALA A 563 17.54 -4.71 23.83
N THR A 564 17.79 -5.71 22.98
CA THR A 564 17.22 -5.77 21.63
C THR A 564 16.65 -7.13 21.27
N ALA A 565 16.99 -8.17 22.03
CA ALA A 565 16.38 -9.46 21.87
C ALA A 565 15.01 -9.46 22.59
N VAL A 566 13.98 -8.96 21.90
CA VAL A 566 12.75 -9.74 21.92
C VAL A 566 13.20 -11.08 21.35
N GLU A 567 13.25 -12.13 22.16
CA GLU A 567 13.55 -13.48 21.71
C GLU A 567 12.50 -13.85 20.65
N THR A 568 12.75 -13.46 19.40
CA THR A 568 12.05 -14.01 18.26
C THR A 568 12.40 -15.48 18.30
N SER A 569 11.39 -16.31 18.56
CA SER A 569 11.51 -17.74 18.59
C SER A 569 12.40 -18.18 17.42
N SER A 570 13.59 -18.65 17.74
CA SER A 570 14.52 -19.25 16.80
C SER A 570 13.92 -20.58 16.35
N VAL A 571 12.92 -20.50 15.49
CA VAL A 571 12.66 -21.57 14.54
C VAL A 571 13.74 -21.35 13.47
N GLU A 572 14.75 -22.22 13.47
CA GLU A 572 15.61 -22.43 12.32
C GLU A 572 14.70 -22.81 11.14
N VAL A 573 14.21 -21.81 10.43
CA VAL A 573 13.59 -22.00 9.13
C VAL A 573 14.70 -21.73 8.14
N GLU A 574 15.31 -22.80 7.64
CA GLU A 574 15.94 -22.79 6.33
C GLU A 574 14.94 -22.13 5.37
N HIS A 575 15.12 -20.87 4.98
CA HIS A 575 14.67 -20.23 3.74
C HIS A 575 14.72 -18.69 3.86
N PRO A 576 15.40 -17.96 2.96
CA PRO A 576 15.27 -16.52 2.83
C PRO A 576 13.98 -16.15 2.06
N ASN A 577 12.85 -16.76 2.43
CA ASN A 577 11.57 -16.55 1.76
C ASN A 577 10.86 -15.32 2.32
N LEU A 578 10.07 -14.67 1.46
CA LEU A 578 9.23 -13.53 1.82
C LEU A 578 8.30 -13.88 3.00
N ARG A 579 8.47 -13.20 4.13
CA ARG A 579 7.61 -13.38 5.31
C ARG A 579 6.29 -12.63 5.09
N ARG A 580 5.18 -13.37 5.06
CA ARG A 580 3.83 -12.87 4.72
C ARG A 580 2.86 -12.84 5.91
N GLY A 581 3.27 -13.28 7.10
CA GLY A 581 2.34 -13.72 8.13
C GLY A 581 1.41 -12.62 8.65
N SER A 582 1.90 -11.38 8.78
CA SER A 582 1.06 -10.25 9.24
C SER A 582 -0.17 -10.00 8.36
N ILE A 583 -0.08 -10.18 7.04
CA ILE A 583 -1.22 -10.02 6.11
C ILE A 583 -2.31 -11.07 6.38
N ALA A 584 -1.91 -12.33 6.57
CA ALA A 584 -2.86 -13.42 6.77
C ALA A 584 -3.58 -13.32 8.12
N VAL A 585 -2.86 -12.92 9.17
CA VAL A 585 -3.45 -12.71 10.50
C VAL A 585 -4.54 -11.64 10.45
N LEU A 586 -4.29 -10.53 9.76
CA LEU A 586 -5.25 -9.42 9.64
C LEU A 586 -6.55 -9.81 8.95
N GLN A 587 -6.47 -10.63 7.90
CA GLN A 587 -7.66 -11.13 7.20
C GLN A 587 -8.50 -12.06 8.09
N GLY A 588 -7.85 -12.91 8.87
CA GLY A 588 -8.54 -13.80 9.80
C GLY A 588 -9.29 -13.03 10.89
N VAL A 589 -8.69 -11.99 11.46
CA VAL A 589 -9.30 -11.18 12.53
C VAL A 589 -10.52 -10.40 12.02
N ASP A 590 -10.44 -9.77 10.84
CA ASP A 590 -11.56 -9.02 10.25
C ASP A 590 -12.80 -9.91 10.04
N GLU A 591 -12.59 -11.11 9.47
CA GLU A 591 -13.67 -12.06 9.20
C GLU A 591 -14.35 -12.55 10.48
N GLN A 592 -13.56 -12.82 11.54
CA GLN A 592 -14.09 -13.22 12.83
C GLN A 592 -14.95 -12.11 13.47
N VAL A 593 -14.51 -10.86 13.39
CA VAL A 593 -15.27 -9.71 13.93
C VAL A 593 -16.60 -9.54 13.18
N LYS A 594 -16.59 -9.61 11.85
CA LYS A 594 -17.80 -9.54 11.02
C LYS A 594 -18.83 -10.60 11.42
N GLN A 595 -18.39 -11.84 11.61
CA GLN A 595 -19.26 -12.94 12.03
C GLN A 595 -19.87 -12.69 13.42
N ASN A 596 -19.08 -12.24 14.39
CA ASN A 596 -19.56 -11.92 15.74
C ASN A 596 -20.61 -10.80 15.74
N ILE A 597 -20.42 -9.76 14.92
CA ILE A 597 -21.37 -8.65 14.79
C ILE A 597 -22.68 -9.13 14.19
N LEU A 598 -22.63 -9.90 13.09
CA LEU A 598 -23.82 -10.45 12.46
C LEU A 598 -24.65 -11.30 13.44
N GLN A 599 -23.98 -12.11 14.27
CA GLN A 599 -24.65 -12.90 15.30
C GLN A 599 -25.32 -12.02 16.35
N LYS A 600 -24.64 -10.97 16.84
CA LYS A 600 -25.20 -10.04 17.83
C LYS A 600 -26.38 -9.24 17.28
N LEU A 601 -26.30 -8.79 16.03
CA LEU A 601 -27.41 -8.14 15.33
C LEU A 601 -28.64 -9.05 15.22
N GLN A 602 -28.43 -10.34 14.91
CA GLN A 602 -29.53 -11.30 14.87
C GLN A 602 -30.20 -11.47 16.24
N GLN A 603 -29.41 -11.58 17.32
CA GLN A 603 -29.94 -11.71 18.69
C GLN A 603 -30.77 -10.48 19.10
N ILE A 604 -30.30 -9.27 18.78
CA ILE A 604 -31.03 -8.03 19.09
C ILE A 604 -32.35 -7.98 18.31
N ARG A 605 -32.33 -8.31 17.01
CA ARG A 605 -33.55 -8.36 16.19
C ARG A 605 -34.56 -9.38 16.73
N GLU A 606 -34.10 -10.57 17.12
CA GLU A 606 -34.97 -11.58 17.74
C GLU A 606 -35.57 -11.09 19.07
N LYS A 607 -34.78 -10.41 19.91
CA LYS A 607 -35.24 -9.82 21.17
C LYS A 607 -36.30 -8.73 20.93
N GLN A 608 -36.06 -7.84 19.98
CA GLN A 608 -37.03 -6.80 19.59
C GLN A 608 -38.31 -7.40 19.01
N GLN A 609 -38.21 -8.43 18.16
CA GLN A 609 -39.40 -9.12 17.63
C GLN A 609 -40.21 -9.81 18.74
N ARG A 610 -39.55 -10.45 19.70
CA ARG A 610 -40.22 -11.06 20.87
C ARG A 610 -40.92 -10.00 21.72
N ALA A 611 -40.27 -8.85 21.96
CA ALA A 611 -40.87 -7.72 22.68
C ALA A 611 -42.10 -7.17 21.95
N ARG A 612 -42.00 -6.92 20.65
CA ARG A 612 -43.14 -6.50 19.79
C ARG A 612 -44.29 -7.51 19.83
N PHE A 613 -43.97 -8.80 19.77
CA PHE A 613 -45.00 -9.85 19.84
C PHE A 613 -45.69 -9.89 21.21
N GLN A 614 -44.93 -9.68 22.28
CA GLN A 614 -45.47 -9.60 23.64
C GLN A 614 -46.36 -8.37 23.83
N GLU A 615 -45.95 -7.20 23.33
CA GLU A 615 -46.75 -5.97 23.33
C GLU A 615 -48.06 -6.15 22.55
N LEU A 616 -47.98 -6.72 21.33
CA LEU A 616 -49.18 -7.06 20.54
C LEU A 616 -50.12 -7.99 21.32
N LYS A 617 -49.58 -8.99 22.02
CA LYS A 617 -50.37 -9.92 22.83
C LYS A 617 -51.09 -9.21 23.98
N GLU A 618 -50.42 -8.26 24.64
CA GLU A 618 -51.00 -7.45 25.71
C GLU A 618 -52.09 -6.51 25.19
N MET A 619 -51.87 -5.87 24.04
CA MET A 619 -52.87 -5.05 23.36
C MET A 619 -54.11 -5.86 22.97
N LEU A 620 -53.93 -7.05 22.39
CA LEU A 620 -55.04 -7.95 22.05
C LEU A 620 -55.84 -8.40 23.29
N LEU A 621 -55.16 -8.64 24.41
CA LEU A 621 -55.79 -8.98 25.69
C LEU A 621 -56.61 -7.81 26.24
N HIS A 622 -56.09 -6.58 26.12
CA HIS A 622 -56.77 -5.35 26.51
C HIS A 622 -58.03 -5.11 25.65
N TRP A 623 -57.87 -5.15 24.32
CA TRP A 623 -58.96 -4.93 23.37
C TRP A 623 -60.09 -5.94 23.48
N ARG A 624 -59.79 -7.19 23.84
CA ARG A 624 -60.80 -8.22 24.09
C ARG A 624 -61.80 -7.82 25.19
N ASN A 625 -61.38 -7.00 26.15
CA ASN A 625 -62.20 -6.64 27.31
C ASN A 625 -62.94 -5.29 27.11
N LEU A 626 -62.73 -4.60 25.99
CA LEU A 626 -63.42 -3.33 25.68
C LEU A 626 -64.89 -3.57 25.34
N GLN A 627 -65.75 -2.64 25.75
CA GLN A 627 -67.15 -2.61 25.31
C GLN A 627 -67.27 -1.93 23.95
N PRO A 628 -68.09 -2.43 23.01
CA PRO A 628 -68.23 -1.82 21.69
C PRO A 628 -68.73 -0.36 21.76
N SER A 629 -67.89 0.59 21.34
CA SER A 629 -68.22 2.01 21.21
C SER A 629 -67.39 2.66 20.08
N ALA A 630 -67.77 3.86 19.64
CA ALA A 630 -66.98 4.60 18.65
C ALA A 630 -65.57 4.93 19.16
N GLU A 631 -65.44 5.23 20.46
CA GLU A 631 -64.15 5.50 21.11
C GLU A 631 -63.27 4.25 21.19
N ALA A 632 -63.85 3.09 21.51
CA ALA A 632 -63.14 1.82 21.52
C ALA A 632 -62.65 1.41 20.12
N PHE A 633 -63.42 1.74 19.07
CA PHE A 633 -62.99 1.53 17.69
C PHE A 633 -61.80 2.42 17.32
N GLU A 634 -61.82 3.70 17.69
CA GLU A 634 -60.67 4.59 17.46
C GLU A 634 -59.42 4.14 18.24
N GLU A 635 -59.56 3.68 19.48
CA GLU A 635 -58.45 3.16 20.28
C GLU A 635 -57.77 1.96 19.61
N VAL A 636 -58.56 1.00 19.11
CA VAL A 636 -58.05 -0.17 18.39
C VAL A 636 -57.36 0.25 17.09
N ILE A 637 -57.97 1.15 16.31
CA ILE A 637 -57.39 1.62 15.04
C ILE A 637 -56.09 2.40 15.28
N ASN A 638 -56.04 3.27 16.29
CA ASN A 638 -54.83 4.01 16.63
C ASN A 638 -53.71 3.09 17.11
N GLY A 639 -54.03 2.07 17.93
CA GLY A 639 -53.04 1.10 18.36
C GLY A 639 -52.56 0.19 17.22
N LEU A 640 -53.43 -0.24 16.30
CA LEU A 640 -53.01 -0.94 15.08
C LEU A 640 -52.13 -0.08 14.19
N ASN A 641 -52.49 1.19 13.99
CA ASN A 641 -51.69 2.13 13.23
C ASN A 641 -50.31 2.35 13.86
N ALA A 642 -50.23 2.47 15.19
CA ALA A 642 -48.95 2.59 15.90
C ALA A 642 -48.08 1.33 15.76
N LEU A 643 -48.69 0.14 15.63
CA LEU A 643 -47.99 -1.14 15.48
C LEU A 643 -47.51 -1.41 14.05
N PHE A 644 -48.18 -0.82 13.04
CA PHE A 644 -47.91 -1.03 11.61
C PHE A 644 -47.36 0.20 10.88
N ASP A 645 -47.13 1.33 11.56
CA ASP A 645 -46.46 2.48 10.95
C ASP A 645 -44.96 2.18 10.75
N PRO A 646 -44.48 2.05 9.51
CA PRO A 646 -43.09 1.68 9.23
C PRO A 646 -42.07 2.76 9.64
N LYS A 647 -42.50 3.92 10.17
CA LYS A 647 -41.64 5.04 10.56
C LYS A 647 -41.52 5.27 12.06
N LEU A 648 -42.18 4.48 12.91
CA LEU A 648 -42.10 4.61 14.36
C LEU A 648 -41.22 3.50 14.97
N PRO A 649 -40.15 3.83 15.71
CA PRO A 649 -39.40 2.83 16.47
C PRO A 649 -40.31 2.23 17.54
N CYS A 650 -40.24 0.91 17.75
CA CYS A 650 -41.06 0.25 18.76
C CYS A 650 -40.74 0.77 20.15
N THR A 651 -41.72 1.44 20.75
CA THR A 651 -41.67 1.98 22.10
C THR A 651 -41.95 0.87 23.10
N SER A 652 -41.05 -0.10 23.24
CA SER A 652 -41.06 -0.97 24.41
C SER A 652 -40.10 -0.42 25.47
N ASN A 653 -40.71 0.24 26.46
CA ASN A 653 -40.23 0.72 27.77
C ASN A 653 -40.02 2.23 27.96
N CYS A 654 -40.90 2.75 28.81
CA CYS A 654 -40.82 3.97 29.63
C CYS A 654 -40.53 5.28 28.90
N ASP A 655 -41.54 6.15 28.92
CA ASP A 655 -41.40 7.60 28.98
C ASP A 655 -40.22 8.02 29.88
N LYS A 656 -39.06 8.26 29.25
CA LYS A 656 -37.97 9.19 29.59
C LYS A 656 -36.72 8.84 28.79
N SER A 657 -36.65 9.30 27.54
CA SER A 657 -35.37 9.55 26.88
C SER A 657 -35.49 10.66 25.83
N SER A 658 -35.76 11.88 26.32
CA SER A 658 -35.38 13.07 25.56
C SER A 658 -33.85 13.18 25.64
N LEU A 659 -33.18 12.90 24.53
CA LEU A 659 -31.78 13.31 24.31
C LEU A 659 -31.68 14.83 24.46
N GLY A 660 -31.36 15.26 25.68
CA GLY A 660 -30.38 16.30 25.98
C GLY A 660 -30.74 17.75 25.70
N ALA A 661 -31.57 18.35 26.55
CA ALA A 661 -31.33 19.72 27.02
C ALA A 661 -31.93 19.88 28.42
N HIS A 662 -31.14 19.65 29.49
CA HIS A 662 -31.38 20.34 30.77
C HIS A 662 -30.10 20.41 31.61
N ALA A 663 -29.88 21.62 32.10
CA ALA A 663 -28.80 22.05 32.97
C ALA A 663 -28.84 21.41 34.36
N GLU A 664 -27.66 21.35 34.98
CA GLU A 664 -27.40 20.91 36.33
C GLU A 664 -28.35 21.54 37.37
N VAL A 665 -29.06 20.70 38.13
CA VAL A 665 -29.62 21.09 39.43
C VAL A 665 -28.74 20.48 40.51
N LYS A 666 -27.86 21.32 41.08
CA LYS A 666 -27.18 21.03 42.35
C LYS A 666 -28.20 21.01 43.48
N THR A 667 -28.32 19.88 44.18
CA THR A 667 -28.93 19.81 45.52
C THR A 667 -27.87 19.41 46.54
N SER A 668 -27.34 20.41 47.22
CA SER A 668 -26.65 20.31 48.51
C SER A 668 -26.66 21.77 49.02
N ILE A 669 -27.43 22.20 50.01
CA ILE A 669 -27.33 21.87 51.44
C ILE A 669 -28.52 22.58 52.10
N LEU A 670 -29.30 21.86 52.91
CA LEU A 670 -30.11 22.45 53.98
C LEU A 670 -29.22 22.50 55.22
N GLN A 671 -28.82 23.70 55.65
CA GLN A 671 -28.71 24.12 57.05
C GLN A 671 -28.11 25.54 57.13
N LYS A 672 -28.71 26.35 58.03
CA LYS A 672 -28.21 27.62 58.60
C LYS A 672 -28.31 28.87 57.71
N ASN A 673 -29.35 29.68 57.89
CA ASN A 673 -29.38 30.74 58.91
C ASN A 673 -30.58 31.67 58.69
N GLU A 674 -31.28 31.94 59.80
CA GLU A 674 -32.15 33.10 59.98
C GLU A 674 -31.34 34.41 59.99
N GLU A 675 -32.05 35.53 59.93
CA GLU A 675 -31.60 36.92 60.13
C GLU A 675 -30.96 37.65 58.92
N ASN A 676 -31.75 38.44 58.19
CA ASN A 676 -31.81 39.89 58.46
C ASN A 676 -32.80 40.63 57.55
N ALA A 677 -33.38 41.67 58.13
CA ALA A 677 -34.42 42.53 57.60
C ALA A 677 -33.91 43.60 56.62
N ALA A 678 -34.86 44.17 55.86
CA ALA A 678 -34.98 45.56 55.40
C ALA A 678 -33.76 46.21 54.69
N THR A 679 -33.84 46.84 53.52
CA THR A 679 -34.47 48.13 53.13
C THR A 679 -33.87 48.41 51.71
N GLU A 680 -34.54 48.82 50.64
CA GLU A 680 -34.99 50.16 50.18
C GLU A 680 -35.20 49.98 48.64
N GLU A 681 -36.38 50.17 48.06
CA GLU A 681 -37.01 51.40 47.54
C GLU A 681 -36.44 52.03 46.23
N ASN A 682 -37.37 52.21 45.27
CA ASN A 682 -37.47 53.20 44.17
C ASN A 682 -36.58 53.14 42.90
N ALA A 683 -37.20 52.90 41.73
CA ALA A 683 -37.79 53.96 40.90
C ALA A 683 -38.19 53.51 39.46
N SER A 684 -39.44 53.85 39.12
CA SER A 684 -40.15 53.84 37.83
C SER A 684 -39.42 54.41 36.58
N LYS A 685 -39.70 53.86 35.38
CA LYS A 685 -40.49 54.53 34.29
C LYS A 685 -40.57 53.75 32.96
N LYS A 686 -41.83 53.46 32.60
CA LYS A 686 -42.51 53.38 31.29
C LYS A 686 -41.72 53.69 29.99
N LYS A 687 -41.93 52.86 28.96
CA LYS A 687 -42.51 53.28 27.65
C LYS A 687 -43.29 52.14 27.02
N LYS A 688 -44.44 52.49 26.43
CA LYS A 688 -45.51 51.64 25.90
C LYS A 688 -45.75 52.07 24.45
N LYS A 689 -46.32 51.14 23.67
CA LYS A 689 -46.95 51.26 22.31
C LYS A 689 -45.98 51.12 21.13
N GLN A 690 -46.33 50.56 19.96
CA GLN A 690 -47.46 49.79 19.35
C GLN A 690 -47.14 49.80 17.83
N TRP A 691 -47.44 48.78 17.03
CA TRP A 691 -48.25 48.77 15.77
C TRP A 691 -47.53 47.78 14.81
N SER A 692 -48.13 46.99 13.91
CA SER A 692 -49.48 46.51 13.61
C SER A 692 -49.28 45.52 12.44
N LEU A 693 -49.93 44.35 12.45
CA LEU A 693 -49.90 43.41 11.31
C LEU A 693 -51.05 43.74 10.34
N ASN A 694 -50.71 43.94 9.06
CA ASN A 694 -51.65 44.07 7.96
C ASN A 694 -52.01 42.68 7.41
N ILE A 695 -53.31 42.38 7.39
CA ILE A 695 -53.91 41.24 6.66
C ILE A 695 -54.71 41.85 5.51
N SER A 696 -54.38 41.47 4.27
CA SER A 696 -55.23 41.70 3.10
C SER A 696 -55.91 40.40 2.69
N LYS A 697 -57.24 40.47 2.60
CA LYS A 697 -58.15 39.47 2.04
C LYS A 697 -58.22 39.62 0.51
N VAL A 698 -58.41 38.52 -0.22
CA VAL A 698 -59.22 38.47 -1.46
C VAL A 698 -59.99 37.12 -1.51
N PRO A 699 -61.26 37.07 -1.98
CA PRO A 699 -62.15 35.92 -1.82
C PRO A 699 -62.51 35.14 -3.12
N ASN A 700 -63.00 33.90 -2.90
CA ASN A 700 -64.00 33.09 -3.62
C ASN A 700 -64.04 33.04 -5.16
N THR A 701 -64.00 31.82 -5.73
CA THR A 701 -65.18 31.03 -6.16
C THR A 701 -64.83 29.61 -6.70
N THR A 702 -65.53 28.60 -6.15
CA THR A 702 -65.93 27.21 -6.56
C THR A 702 -65.84 26.71 -8.03
N PRO A 703 -66.11 25.41 -8.34
CA PRO A 703 -65.90 24.11 -7.62
C PRO A 703 -65.46 22.90 -8.53
N LEU A 704 -65.20 21.74 -7.90
CA LEU A 704 -65.36 20.34 -8.40
C LEU A 704 -64.56 19.85 -9.63
N ASN A 705 -63.69 18.84 -9.45
CA ASN A 705 -63.85 17.52 -10.11
C ASN A 705 -62.96 16.40 -9.53
N LEU A 706 -63.49 15.18 -9.64
CA LEU A 706 -62.97 13.87 -9.23
C LEU A 706 -61.81 13.33 -10.11
N ARG A 707 -61.09 12.32 -9.55
CA ARG A 707 -60.10 11.38 -10.16
C ARG A 707 -58.71 12.00 -10.37
N ASP A 708 -57.59 11.42 -9.93
CA ASP A 708 -57.19 10.01 -9.70
C ASP A 708 -56.49 9.79 -8.35
#